data_AF-A0A443HZ86-F1
#
_entry.id   AF-A0A443HZ86-F1
#
_cell.length_a   1.000
_cell.length_b   1.000
_cell.length_c   1.000
_cell.angle_alpha   90.00
_cell.angle_beta   90.00
_cell.angle_gamma   90.00
#
_symmetry.space_group_name_H-M   'P 1'
#
loop_
_entity.id
_entity.type
_entity.pdbx_description
1 polymer ?
#
loop_
_entity_poly.entity_id
_entity_poly.type
_entity_poly.pdbx_seq_one_letter_code
_entity_poly.pdbx_strand_id
1 'polypeptide(L)'
;MEALVYEDSPLADYLQGTTEEADNDSSSDMRLDFAPRGISTFQERIRNKLPAPLDLTVARKTGAMGKIHDACSFLVSSRVGRSDNERFLEKFGYLIVASQLLNEHSAPSYTSAADVLSKVPAAQLPSLSETFGLQGVVFTAATSFSVAWLIHWSRSKSGSGFNTRRVAVLLILLPVIALVFYAFTRRQWLKYVRHQAVEAAAVLVSNARSFDSAASASVVFVQEVELVSRGYRMLRRALSESLFSLLERYIQAQKILQPLAESTSLEKYYDIYEISFEELLDAQAGLRERGAEDQYSLRSLRTLFGRLYTVRKSILCCLLALSADGGSSDIPRWSAAVEEMRDLATVTGNNVTRISNILNEQDRDIIPPSPLPNASPSRDSFRAQFRKLNSLSQSIRALHAKMHVIREESDASLEQKGNESDLMTSLMAQYESIGADIRGLLQEWEAGKSALIAGFERSSSSDRSSRPTSSLKSPMSPTFSLSGSTEVEGSPADALKLLEGDSQPYLNPDYNMDDEEVFEAIALPVRKRASLTREERIARVKEDRAKQAAAREKTDANTNMLKELETVIKHRPRTIAAHRVLEARLEQASLLKKVVDAIKDLVQDCNFDCNDSGIALQAMDNSHVALVSMMLKAEGFSPYRCDRNIALGINLVSLTKVLRAAQNEDILTLKAEDSPDVVNLLFESAETDRISEYDIKLMDIDQDHLAIPDTDYASTVEMPSAEFQRICRDLNALSESVVIETTKEGVRFSCQGDIGNGSVTIRQHSNVEKPDQNVTISLSEPVALTFSLKYLVNFTKATNLSSKVKLCLSQEVPLLVEYGLGSGHLRFFLAPKIGDDE
;
A
#
# COMPACT_ATOMS: atom_id res chain seq x y z
N MET A 1 43.59 39.80 -38.66
CA MET A 1 42.55 40.27 -39.60
C MET A 1 41.53 41.01 -38.76
N GLU A 2 41.59 42.33 -38.81
CA GLU A 2 40.71 43.24 -38.07
C GLU A 2 39.30 43.14 -38.65
N ALA A 3 38.30 42.94 -37.79
CA ALA A 3 36.90 42.95 -38.18
C ALA A 3 36.41 44.41 -38.25
N LEU A 4 36.33 44.94 -39.47
CA LEU A 4 35.67 46.21 -39.78
C LEU A 4 34.17 46.09 -39.46
N VAL A 5 33.70 46.77 -38.41
CA VAL A 5 32.28 46.96 -38.13
C VAL A 5 31.86 48.28 -38.79
N TYR A 6 30.92 48.19 -39.74
CA TYR A 6 30.39 49.34 -40.47
C TYR A 6 29.56 50.25 -39.54
N GLU A 7 29.69 51.57 -39.72
CA GLU A 7 29.13 52.63 -38.83
C GLU A 7 27.59 52.67 -38.76
N ASP A 8 26.87 51.88 -39.53
CA ASP A 8 25.39 51.84 -39.51
C ASP A 8 24.82 50.57 -38.84
N SER A 9 25.62 49.87 -38.03
CA SER A 9 25.17 48.71 -37.26
C SER A 9 24.61 49.12 -35.89
N PRO A 10 23.45 48.60 -35.45
CA PRO A 10 22.81 48.93 -34.16
C PRO A 10 23.60 48.53 -32.91
N LEU A 11 24.82 48.00 -33.08
CA LEU A 11 25.75 47.62 -32.02
C LEU A 11 26.66 48.77 -31.55
N ALA A 12 26.84 49.82 -32.37
CA ALA A 12 27.74 50.94 -32.07
C ALA A 12 27.19 51.88 -30.97
N ASP A 13 25.88 52.05 -30.90
CA ASP A 13 25.21 52.93 -29.91
C ASP A 13 25.26 52.40 -28.47
N TYR A 14 25.60 51.12 -28.27
CA TYR A 14 25.65 50.51 -26.93
C TYR A 14 26.99 50.74 -26.22
N LEU A 15 28.02 51.21 -26.92
CA LEU A 15 29.40 51.32 -26.41
C LEU A 15 29.84 52.75 -26.07
N GLN A 16 28.95 53.75 -26.17
CA GLN A 16 29.31 55.17 -26.07
C GLN A 16 28.77 55.86 -24.80
N GLY A 17 29.01 55.27 -23.62
CA GLY A 17 28.36 55.78 -22.41
C GLY A 17 29.03 55.54 -21.06
N THR A 18 30.36 55.61 -20.93
CA THR A 18 31.01 55.83 -19.62
C THR A 18 32.44 56.35 -19.76
N THR A 19 32.64 57.66 -19.60
CA THR A 19 33.91 58.27 -19.14
C THR A 19 33.61 59.62 -18.48
N GLU A 20 34.47 59.97 -17.50
CA GLU A 20 34.58 61.22 -16.69
C GLU A 20 33.86 61.18 -15.32
N GLU A 21 34.43 61.62 -14.19
CA GLU A 21 35.80 61.90 -13.70
C GLU A 21 35.65 62.16 -12.17
N ALA A 22 36.75 62.12 -11.41
CA ALA A 22 36.80 62.00 -9.95
C ALA A 22 36.73 63.33 -9.15
N ASP A 23 36.36 63.26 -7.85
CA ASP A 23 37.11 63.92 -6.76
C ASP A 23 36.78 63.38 -5.34
N ASN A 24 37.81 63.42 -4.48
CA ASN A 24 38.03 62.80 -3.16
C ASN A 24 37.12 63.30 -1.99
N ASP A 25 36.81 62.49 -0.96
CA ASP A 25 37.72 62.19 0.19
C ASP A 25 37.10 61.33 1.33
N SER A 26 37.94 60.44 1.88
CA SER A 26 38.01 59.88 3.26
C SER A 26 37.03 58.82 3.86
N SER A 27 37.64 57.65 4.15
CA SER A 27 37.56 56.79 5.35
C SER A 27 36.66 55.52 5.44
N SER A 28 37.38 54.39 5.39
CA SER A 28 37.27 53.11 6.17
C SER A 28 36.18 52.04 5.93
N ASP A 29 36.72 50.86 5.59
CA ASP A 29 36.32 49.46 5.82
C ASP A 29 35.30 48.74 4.92
N MET A 30 35.87 47.80 4.14
CA MET A 30 35.26 46.80 3.26
C MET A 30 34.69 45.59 4.02
N ARG A 31 33.43 45.23 3.72
CA ARG A 31 32.98 43.84 3.53
C ARG A 31 32.01 43.80 2.34
N LEU A 32 32.27 42.92 1.38
CA LEU A 32 31.55 42.75 0.13
C LEU A 32 30.25 41.95 0.34
N ASP A 33 29.10 42.60 0.14
CA ASP A 33 27.78 41.98 -0.01
C ASP A 33 27.42 41.92 -1.51
N PHE A 34 27.15 40.71 -2.02
CA PHE A 34 26.88 40.40 -3.43
C PHE A 34 25.37 40.33 -3.74
N ALA A 35 24.60 41.40 -3.46
CA ALA A 35 23.23 41.53 -3.99
C ALA A 35 22.70 42.97 -3.97
N PRO A 36 22.26 43.56 -5.09
CA PRO A 36 21.54 44.84 -5.06
C PRO A 36 20.05 44.63 -4.74
N ARG A 37 19.58 45.33 -3.70
CA ARG A 37 18.17 45.62 -3.45
C ARG A 37 17.83 46.96 -4.13
N GLY A 38 16.92 46.95 -5.10
CA GLY A 38 16.38 48.18 -5.69
C GLY A 38 15.48 47.90 -6.90
N ILE A 39 14.25 48.41 -6.85
CA ILE A 39 13.20 48.21 -7.87
C ILE A 39 13.61 48.90 -9.18
N SER A 40 13.63 48.15 -10.29
CA SER A 40 14.02 48.64 -11.61
C SER A 40 12.99 49.61 -12.20
N THR A 41 13.41 50.83 -12.54
CA THR A 41 12.62 51.87 -13.24
C THR A 41 12.49 51.64 -14.76
N PHE A 42 12.62 50.39 -15.21
CA PHE A 42 12.68 50.03 -16.64
C PHE A 42 11.29 50.09 -17.32
N GLN A 43 10.20 49.93 -16.58
CA GLN A 43 8.83 49.95 -17.13
C GLN A 43 8.31 51.35 -17.49
N GLU A 44 8.86 52.43 -16.91
CA GLU A 44 8.42 53.80 -17.21
C GLU A 44 8.97 54.32 -18.54
N ARG A 45 10.14 53.84 -18.96
CA ARG A 45 10.82 54.37 -20.16
C ARG A 45 10.31 53.75 -21.47
N ILE A 46 9.71 52.55 -21.43
CA ILE A 46 9.09 51.88 -22.58
C ILE A 46 7.66 52.39 -22.86
N ARG A 47 6.96 52.89 -21.83
CA ARG A 47 5.57 53.37 -21.97
C ARG A 47 5.45 54.70 -22.71
N ASN A 48 6.53 55.46 -22.81
CA ASN A 48 6.51 56.83 -23.37
C ASN A 48 6.96 56.96 -24.83
N LYS A 49 7.19 55.85 -25.55
CA LYS A 49 7.60 55.86 -26.98
C LYS A 49 6.82 54.89 -27.89
N LEU A 50 5.58 54.55 -27.55
CA LEU A 50 4.67 53.84 -28.48
C LEU A 50 3.89 54.88 -29.32
N PRO A 51 3.79 54.72 -30.66
CA PRO A 51 2.93 55.58 -31.47
C PRO A 51 1.47 55.42 -31.04
N ALA A 52 0.71 56.51 -31.11
CA ALA A 52 -0.70 56.52 -30.74
C ALA A 52 -1.47 55.42 -31.48
N PRO A 53 -2.31 54.62 -30.78
CA PRO A 53 -3.05 53.55 -31.42
C PRO A 53 -3.98 54.12 -32.49
N LEU A 54 -4.00 53.49 -33.66
CA LEU A 54 -4.96 53.78 -34.72
C LEU A 54 -6.38 53.53 -34.20
N ASP A 55 -7.10 54.61 -34.01
CA ASP A 55 -8.50 54.61 -33.58
C ASP A 55 -9.38 54.26 -34.78
N LEU A 56 -9.61 52.96 -34.99
CA LEU A 56 -10.62 52.46 -35.92
C LEU A 56 -12.00 52.76 -35.34
N THR A 57 -12.44 53.99 -35.54
CA THR A 57 -13.82 54.42 -35.35
C THR A 57 -14.71 53.68 -36.35
N VAL A 58 -15.15 52.48 -35.99
CA VAL A 58 -16.33 51.87 -36.62
C VAL A 58 -17.51 52.76 -36.25
N ALA A 59 -17.92 53.58 -37.21
CA ALA A 59 -19.10 54.40 -37.12
C ALA A 59 -20.34 53.51 -36.91
N ARG A 60 -20.75 53.32 -35.65
CA ARG A 60 -22.11 52.92 -35.31
C ARG A 60 -22.70 53.97 -34.38
N LYS A 61 -23.60 54.77 -34.95
CA LYS A 61 -24.50 55.65 -34.22
C LYS A 61 -25.23 54.85 -33.14
N THR A 62 -24.82 54.96 -31.89
CA THR A 62 -25.66 54.62 -30.74
C THR A 62 -25.77 55.89 -29.88
N GLY A 63 -27.00 56.42 -29.80
CA GLY A 63 -27.30 57.65 -29.07
C GLY A 63 -27.07 57.51 -27.56
N ALA A 64 -27.42 58.54 -26.79
CA ALA A 64 -27.28 58.57 -25.32
C ALA A 64 -27.78 57.30 -24.59
N MET A 65 -28.73 56.56 -25.19
CA MET A 65 -29.19 55.25 -24.73
C MET A 65 -28.12 54.16 -24.68
N GLY A 66 -27.12 54.15 -25.58
CA GLY A 66 -26.02 53.19 -25.55
C GLY A 66 -25.08 53.40 -24.36
N LYS A 67 -24.79 54.66 -24.02
CA LYS A 67 -23.98 55.01 -22.84
C LYS A 67 -24.69 54.71 -21.53
N ILE A 68 -26.02 54.86 -21.49
CA ILE A 68 -26.84 54.48 -20.33
C ILE A 68 -26.94 52.96 -20.24
N HIS A 69 -27.08 52.26 -21.37
CA HIS A 69 -27.05 50.80 -21.42
C HIS A 69 -25.71 50.25 -20.94
N ASP A 70 -24.59 50.86 -21.31
CA ASP A 70 -23.25 50.44 -20.89
C ASP A 70 -22.96 50.79 -19.42
N ALA A 71 -23.46 51.94 -18.93
CA ALA A 71 -23.38 52.29 -17.51
C ALA A 71 -24.29 51.39 -16.65
N CYS A 72 -25.48 51.04 -17.14
CA CYS A 72 -26.38 50.09 -16.50
C CYS A 72 -25.83 48.66 -16.57
N SER A 73 -25.21 48.24 -17.67
CA SER A 73 -24.60 46.92 -17.79
C SER A 73 -23.39 46.79 -16.88
N PHE A 74 -22.59 47.85 -16.73
CA PHE A 74 -21.47 47.95 -15.79
C PHE A 74 -21.93 47.87 -14.32
N LEU A 75 -23.02 48.55 -13.95
CA LEU A 75 -23.63 48.49 -12.61
C LEU A 75 -24.33 47.15 -12.32
N VAL A 76 -24.94 46.52 -13.34
CA VAL A 76 -25.52 45.17 -13.25
C VAL A 76 -24.44 44.09 -13.17
N SER A 77 -23.29 44.31 -13.82
CA SER A 77 -22.08 43.50 -13.67
C SER A 77 -21.26 43.99 -12.48
N SER A 78 -21.89 44.22 -11.34
CA SER A 78 -21.19 44.52 -10.11
C SER A 78 -20.48 43.24 -9.63
N ARG A 79 -19.37 42.93 -10.32
CA ARG A 79 -18.54 41.75 -10.16
C ARG A 79 -18.25 41.57 -8.67
N VAL A 80 -18.38 40.34 -8.21
CA VAL A 80 -17.78 39.95 -6.93
C VAL A 80 -16.30 40.33 -7.00
N GLY A 81 -15.75 40.84 -5.89
CA GLY A 81 -14.37 41.32 -5.87
C GLY A 81 -13.43 40.25 -6.41
N ARG A 82 -12.46 40.64 -7.24
CA ARG A 82 -11.46 39.72 -7.80
C ARG A 82 -10.78 38.88 -6.70
N SER A 83 -10.53 39.51 -5.55
CA SER A 83 -10.01 38.86 -4.34
C SER A 83 -10.92 37.75 -3.79
N ASP A 84 -12.24 37.89 -3.87
CA ASP A 84 -13.18 36.88 -3.39
C ASP A 84 -13.30 35.70 -4.37
N ASN A 85 -13.04 35.96 -5.66
CA ASN A 85 -12.97 34.91 -6.69
C ASN A 85 -11.70 34.08 -6.53
N GLU A 86 -10.56 34.76 -6.37
CA GLU A 86 -9.25 34.12 -6.13
C GLU A 86 -9.28 33.29 -4.85
N ARG A 87 -9.76 33.85 -3.73
CA ARG A 87 -9.92 33.09 -2.47
C ARG A 87 -10.83 31.87 -2.58
N PHE A 88 -11.89 31.96 -3.39
CA PHE A 88 -12.79 30.83 -3.62
C PHE A 88 -12.06 29.73 -4.41
N LEU A 89 -11.39 30.08 -5.51
CA LEU A 89 -10.63 29.13 -6.33
C LEU A 89 -9.47 28.52 -5.55
N GLU A 90 -8.77 29.30 -4.72
CA GLU A 90 -7.72 28.79 -3.83
C GLU A 90 -8.29 27.79 -2.83
N LYS A 91 -9.39 28.12 -2.16
CA LYS A 91 -10.03 27.22 -1.19
C LYS A 91 -10.54 25.93 -1.85
N PHE A 92 -11.18 26.05 -3.02
CA PHE A 92 -11.70 24.93 -3.79
C PHE A 92 -10.57 24.07 -4.36
N GLY A 93 -9.54 24.70 -4.93
CA GLY A 93 -8.36 24.03 -5.45
C GLY A 93 -7.57 23.33 -4.37
N TYR A 94 -7.33 23.98 -3.22
CA TYR A 94 -6.68 23.36 -2.06
C TYR A 94 -7.42 22.11 -1.58
N LEU A 95 -8.75 22.13 -1.54
CA LEU A 95 -9.55 20.96 -1.16
C LEU A 95 -9.32 19.76 -2.07
N ILE A 96 -9.22 20.00 -3.39
CA ILE A 96 -8.96 18.95 -4.37
C ILE A 96 -7.49 18.50 -4.33
N VAL A 97 -6.52 19.42 -4.25
CA VAL A 97 -5.08 19.09 -4.25
C VAL A 97 -4.68 18.40 -2.94
N ALA A 98 -5.13 18.89 -1.79
CA ALA A 98 -4.90 18.27 -0.48
C ALA A 98 -5.61 16.91 -0.32
N SER A 99 -6.53 16.57 -1.23
CA SER A 99 -7.19 15.27 -1.23
C SER A 99 -6.24 14.10 -1.54
N GLN A 100 -5.05 14.36 -2.08
CA GLN A 100 -4.11 13.34 -2.57
C GLN A 100 -4.70 12.38 -3.64
N LEU A 101 -5.95 12.58 -4.07
CA LEU A 101 -6.59 11.79 -5.14
C LEU A 101 -5.97 12.05 -6.52
N LEU A 102 -5.12 13.07 -6.63
CA LEU A 102 -4.40 13.46 -7.85
C LEU A 102 -2.95 12.92 -7.89
N ASN A 103 -2.41 12.46 -6.76
CA ASN A 103 -1.03 11.97 -6.67
C ASN A 103 -0.93 10.46 -6.96
N GLU A 104 0.19 10.04 -7.53
CA GLU A 104 0.45 8.65 -7.92
C GLU A 104 0.39 7.65 -6.75
N HIS A 105 0.11 6.38 -7.07
CA HIS A 105 -0.28 5.31 -6.16
C HIS A 105 0.56 5.23 -4.86
N SER A 106 -0.02 5.66 -3.74
CA SER A 106 0.25 5.02 -2.46
C SER A 106 -0.91 4.07 -2.15
N ALA A 107 -0.61 2.78 -2.07
CA ALA A 107 -1.55 1.83 -1.49
C ALA A 107 -1.97 2.37 -0.12
N PRO A 108 -3.27 2.50 0.17
CA PRO A 108 -3.71 3.09 1.43
C PRO A 108 -3.15 2.28 2.59
N SER A 109 -2.40 2.94 3.45
CA SER A 109 -2.03 2.45 4.78
C SER A 109 -3.27 1.89 5.45
N TYR A 110 -3.13 0.69 6.02
CA TYR A 110 -4.17 -0.09 6.69
C TYR A 110 -4.94 0.75 7.73
N THR A 111 -6.04 1.41 7.33
CA THR A 111 -7.02 1.97 8.27
C THR A 111 -8.07 0.89 8.49
N SER A 112 -8.07 0.30 9.69
CA SER A 112 -9.07 -0.70 10.07
C SER A 112 -10.49 -0.19 9.80
N ALA A 113 -11.40 -1.10 9.45
CA ALA A 113 -12.83 -0.80 9.23
C ALA A 113 -13.52 -0.09 10.42
N ALA A 114 -12.88 -0.02 11.59
CA ALA A 114 -13.34 0.72 12.75
C ALA A 114 -13.24 2.24 12.62
N ASP A 115 -12.29 2.78 11.83
CA ASP A 115 -12.17 4.24 11.61
C ASP A 115 -13.21 4.78 10.62
N VAL A 116 -13.71 3.92 9.74
CA VAL A 116 -14.74 4.22 8.71
C VAL A 116 -16.09 4.58 9.34
N LEU A 117 -16.30 4.29 10.63
CA LEU A 117 -17.55 4.56 11.36
C LEU A 117 -17.44 5.65 12.43
N SER A 118 -16.36 6.45 12.46
CA SER A 118 -16.31 7.63 13.33
C SER A 118 -17.21 8.73 12.75
N LYS A 119 -18.43 8.78 13.30
CA LYS A 119 -19.52 9.74 13.03
C LYS A 119 -19.05 11.13 12.56
N VAL A 120 -19.36 11.45 11.31
CA VAL A 120 -19.92 12.77 10.97
C VAL A 120 -21.38 12.51 10.59
N PRO A 121 -22.37 13.08 11.31
CA PRO A 121 -23.77 12.87 10.95
C PRO A 121 -23.99 13.38 9.52
N ALA A 122 -24.67 12.58 8.71
CA ALA A 122 -25.18 13.02 7.42
C ALA A 122 -25.98 14.31 7.65
N ALA A 123 -25.44 15.44 7.20
CA ALA A 123 -26.17 16.69 7.18
C ALA A 123 -27.33 16.47 6.20
N GLN A 124 -28.52 16.26 6.75
CA GLN A 124 -29.75 16.39 5.99
C GLN A 124 -29.75 17.79 5.38
N LEU A 125 -29.90 17.87 4.05
CA LEU A 125 -30.06 19.13 3.35
C LEU A 125 -31.16 19.97 4.03
N PRO A 126 -30.97 21.29 4.19
CA PRO A 126 -32.13 22.16 4.35
C PRO A 126 -32.92 22.04 3.04
N SER A 127 -34.13 21.50 3.16
CA SER A 127 -35.14 21.61 2.13
C SER A 127 -35.32 23.10 1.75
N LEU A 128 -35.64 23.36 0.48
CA LEU A 128 -35.82 24.71 -0.08
C LEU A 128 -36.81 25.61 0.69
N SER A 129 -37.54 25.07 1.68
CA SER A 129 -38.44 25.81 2.57
C SER A 129 -37.76 26.74 3.58
N GLU A 130 -36.44 26.69 3.81
CA GLU A 130 -35.77 27.58 4.79
C GLU A 130 -35.09 28.83 4.20
N THR A 131 -35.21 29.09 2.89
CA THR A 131 -34.62 30.29 2.27
C THR A 131 -35.42 31.58 2.48
N PHE A 132 -36.59 31.52 3.11
CA PHE A 132 -37.28 32.71 3.62
C PHE A 132 -36.97 32.92 5.10
N GLY A 133 -35.69 33.06 5.44
CA GLY A 133 -35.27 33.49 6.78
C GLY A 133 -35.92 34.83 7.15
N LEU A 134 -36.04 35.11 8.45
CA LEU A 134 -36.66 36.33 9.00
C LEU A 134 -36.17 37.62 8.31
N GLN A 135 -34.89 37.65 7.90
CA GLN A 135 -34.26 38.75 7.18
C GLN A 135 -34.77 38.92 5.74
N GLY A 136 -35.06 37.82 5.02
CA GLY A 136 -35.64 37.83 3.68
C GLY A 136 -37.09 38.33 3.70
N VAL A 137 -37.88 37.91 4.71
CA VAL A 137 -39.26 38.38 4.93
C VAL A 137 -39.28 39.88 5.28
N VAL A 138 -38.38 40.34 6.16
CA VAL A 138 -38.27 41.76 6.51
C VAL A 138 -37.87 42.59 5.28
N PHE A 139 -36.97 42.09 4.43
CA PHE A 139 -36.54 42.81 3.23
C PHE A 139 -37.64 42.86 2.16
N THR A 140 -38.39 41.78 1.94
CA THR A 140 -39.54 41.77 0.99
C THR A 140 -40.70 42.62 1.52
N ALA A 141 -40.97 42.60 2.82
CA ALA A 141 -41.96 43.49 3.45
C ALA A 141 -41.53 44.96 3.38
N ALA A 142 -40.26 45.28 3.63
CA ALA A 142 -39.75 46.64 3.55
C ALA A 142 -39.73 47.18 2.12
N THR A 143 -39.37 46.36 1.13
CA THR A 143 -39.38 46.75 -0.29
C THR A 143 -40.79 46.91 -0.83
N SER A 144 -41.72 46.00 -0.51
CA SER A 144 -43.14 46.13 -0.89
C SER A 144 -43.80 47.34 -0.21
N PHE A 145 -43.50 47.61 1.07
CA PHE A 145 -43.97 48.81 1.77
C PHE A 145 -43.37 50.10 1.16
N SER A 146 -42.09 50.09 0.80
CA SER A 146 -41.42 51.22 0.14
C SER A 146 -42.01 51.51 -1.24
N VAL A 147 -42.31 50.47 -2.04
CA VAL A 147 -42.98 50.61 -3.34
C VAL A 147 -44.40 51.14 -3.18
N ALA A 148 -45.18 50.59 -2.24
CA ALA A 148 -46.53 51.06 -1.93
C ALA A 148 -46.53 52.52 -1.42
N TRP A 149 -45.56 52.88 -0.58
CA TRP A 149 -45.35 54.24 -0.08
C TRP A 149 -45.00 55.21 -1.21
N LEU A 150 -44.11 54.82 -2.13
CA LEU A 150 -43.76 55.62 -3.30
C LEU A 150 -44.96 55.85 -4.23
N ILE A 151 -45.76 54.80 -4.47
CA ILE A 151 -47.01 54.91 -5.25
C ILE A 151 -48.00 55.84 -4.54
N HIS A 152 -48.16 55.73 -3.22
CA HIS A 152 -49.01 56.63 -2.44
C HIS A 152 -48.50 58.08 -2.46
N TRP A 153 -47.19 58.29 -2.37
CA TRP A 153 -46.54 59.61 -2.43
C TRP A 153 -46.68 60.30 -3.81
N SER A 154 -46.84 59.50 -4.87
CA SER A 154 -47.09 60.01 -6.23
C SER A 154 -48.49 60.58 -6.45
N ARG A 155 -49.45 60.26 -5.56
CA ARG A 155 -50.81 60.83 -5.56
C ARG A 155 -50.80 62.25 -4.98
N SER A 156 -51.51 63.19 -5.63
CA SER A 156 -51.60 64.58 -5.17
C SER A 156 -52.50 64.70 -3.92
N LYS A 157 -52.15 65.58 -2.97
CA LYS A 157 -52.99 65.87 -1.79
C LYS A 157 -54.22 66.74 -2.10
N SER A 158 -54.41 67.22 -3.34
CA SER A 158 -55.45 68.22 -3.68
C SER A 158 -56.22 67.94 -4.98
N GLY A 159 -56.50 66.66 -5.28
CA GLY A 159 -57.38 66.27 -6.40
C GLY A 159 -57.04 64.90 -6.98
N SER A 160 -57.98 64.33 -7.74
CA SER A 160 -57.93 62.97 -8.34
C SER A 160 -56.84 62.75 -9.43
N GLY A 161 -55.75 63.51 -9.40
CA GLY A 161 -54.68 63.48 -10.40
C GLY A 161 -53.31 63.19 -9.78
N PHE A 162 -52.48 62.44 -10.51
CA PHE A 162 -51.08 62.24 -10.15
C PHE A 162 -50.26 63.51 -10.44
N ASN A 163 -49.29 63.82 -9.58
CA ASN A 163 -48.39 64.95 -9.83
C ASN A 163 -47.31 64.53 -10.85
N THR A 164 -47.33 65.11 -12.05
CA THR A 164 -46.45 64.74 -13.18
C THR A 164 -44.96 64.75 -12.81
N ARG A 165 -44.51 65.66 -11.95
CA ARG A 165 -43.11 65.70 -11.45
C ARG A 165 -42.78 64.53 -10.52
N ARG A 166 -43.73 64.10 -9.68
CA ARG A 166 -43.54 62.95 -8.77
C ARG A 166 -43.63 61.61 -9.49
N VAL A 167 -44.49 61.51 -10.50
CA VAL A 167 -44.59 60.34 -11.38
C VAL A 167 -43.30 60.16 -12.19
N ALA A 168 -42.71 61.25 -12.70
CA ALA A 168 -41.43 61.18 -13.41
C ALA A 168 -40.29 60.65 -12.52
N VAL A 169 -40.24 61.08 -11.24
CA VAL A 169 -39.26 60.55 -10.26
C VAL A 169 -39.51 59.07 -9.98
N LEU A 170 -40.76 58.65 -9.83
CA LEU A 170 -41.13 57.25 -9.56
C LEU A 170 -40.79 56.33 -10.75
N LEU A 171 -40.98 56.80 -11.99
CA LEU A 171 -40.60 56.08 -13.21
C LEU A 171 -39.09 55.85 -13.35
N ILE A 172 -38.26 56.64 -12.68
CA ILE A 172 -36.80 56.46 -12.65
C ILE A 172 -36.38 55.64 -11.43
N LEU A 173 -37.00 55.86 -10.27
CA LEU A 173 -36.57 55.26 -9.01
C LEU A 173 -36.95 53.78 -8.90
N LEU A 174 -38.11 53.36 -9.41
CA LEU A 174 -38.51 51.94 -9.44
C LEU A 174 -37.56 51.04 -10.27
N PRO A 175 -37.18 51.37 -11.52
CA PRO A 175 -36.24 50.54 -12.27
C PRO A 175 -34.84 50.52 -11.64
N VAL A 176 -34.40 51.61 -10.99
CA VAL A 176 -33.14 51.61 -10.24
C VAL A 176 -33.20 50.65 -9.05
N ILE A 177 -34.30 50.65 -8.28
CA ILE A 177 -34.49 49.68 -7.17
C ILE A 177 -34.52 48.24 -7.71
N ALA A 178 -35.23 48.00 -8.81
CA ALA A 178 -35.31 46.67 -9.43
C ALA A 178 -33.93 46.17 -9.89
N LEU A 179 -33.10 47.06 -10.46
CA LEU A 179 -31.74 46.76 -10.90
C LEU A 179 -30.82 46.44 -9.71
N VAL A 180 -30.91 47.21 -8.62
CA VAL A 180 -30.16 46.96 -7.37
C VAL A 180 -30.59 45.63 -6.75
N PHE A 181 -31.88 45.33 -6.72
CA PHE A 181 -32.40 44.06 -6.21
C PHE A 181 -31.95 42.87 -7.08
N TYR A 182 -32.00 43.01 -8.40
CA TYR A 182 -31.47 42.00 -9.32
C TYR A 182 -29.96 41.78 -9.12
N ALA A 183 -29.18 42.84 -8.96
CA ALA A 183 -27.74 42.73 -8.67
C ALA A 183 -27.49 42.06 -7.31
N PHE A 184 -28.28 42.39 -6.28
CA PHE A 184 -28.16 41.78 -4.95
C PHE A 184 -28.52 40.29 -4.97
N THR A 185 -29.65 39.92 -5.55
CA THR A 185 -30.10 38.52 -5.66
C THR A 185 -29.11 37.68 -6.47
N ARG A 186 -28.62 38.20 -7.61
CA ARG A 186 -27.57 37.55 -8.40
C ARG A 186 -26.28 37.34 -7.60
N ARG A 187 -25.85 38.34 -6.82
CA ARG A 187 -24.67 38.23 -5.95
C ARG A 187 -24.85 37.17 -4.86
N GLN A 188 -26.01 37.13 -4.20
CA GLN A 188 -26.30 36.13 -3.18
C GLN A 188 -26.38 34.72 -3.79
N TRP A 189 -26.99 34.59 -4.96
CA TRP A 189 -27.06 33.32 -5.69
C TRP A 189 -25.67 32.80 -6.07
N LEU A 190 -24.79 33.66 -6.57
CA LEU A 190 -23.43 33.28 -6.92
C LEU A 190 -22.61 32.85 -5.68
N LYS A 191 -22.77 33.53 -4.54
CA LYS A 191 -22.17 33.10 -3.26
C LYS A 191 -22.72 31.75 -2.80
N TYR A 192 -24.02 31.53 -2.95
CA TYR A 192 -24.68 30.26 -2.64
C TYR A 192 -24.13 29.12 -3.50
N VAL A 193 -24.07 29.29 -4.82
CA VAL A 193 -23.51 28.28 -5.75
C VAL A 193 -22.06 27.96 -5.42
N ARG A 194 -21.23 28.96 -5.09
CA ARG A 194 -19.83 28.73 -4.66
C ARG A 194 -19.72 27.97 -3.35
N HIS A 195 -20.57 28.30 -2.38
CA HIS A 195 -20.62 27.56 -1.12
C HIS A 195 -21.01 26.09 -1.37
N GLN A 196 -22.02 25.87 -2.21
CA GLN A 196 -22.43 24.53 -2.63
C GLN A 196 -21.34 23.78 -3.40
N ALA A 197 -20.51 24.47 -4.20
CA ALA A 197 -19.39 23.85 -4.92
C ALA A 197 -18.33 23.31 -3.95
N VAL A 198 -17.96 24.08 -2.94
CA VAL A 198 -17.01 23.63 -1.91
C VAL A 198 -17.59 22.46 -1.10
N GLU A 199 -18.86 22.55 -0.71
CA GLU A 199 -19.55 21.48 0.03
C GLU A 199 -19.65 20.20 -0.80
N ALA A 200 -20.09 20.30 -2.06
CA ALA A 200 -20.20 19.15 -2.97
C ALA A 200 -18.84 18.51 -3.24
N ALA A 201 -17.79 19.30 -3.47
CA ALA A 201 -16.43 18.80 -3.63
C ALA A 201 -15.91 18.10 -2.38
N ALA A 202 -16.21 18.62 -1.17
CA ALA A 202 -15.76 18.01 0.08
C ALA A 202 -16.39 16.64 0.29
N VAL A 203 -17.70 16.52 0.03
CA VAL A 203 -18.42 15.24 0.10
C VAL A 203 -17.93 14.27 -0.97
N LEU A 204 -17.70 14.73 -2.21
CA LEU A 204 -17.15 13.92 -3.28
C LEU A 204 -15.78 13.35 -2.93
N VAL A 205 -14.86 14.20 -2.46
CA VAL A 205 -13.50 13.80 -2.04
C VAL A 205 -13.55 12.80 -0.89
N SER A 206 -14.37 13.07 0.13
CA SER A 206 -14.53 12.17 1.27
C SER A 206 -15.03 10.79 0.82
N ASN A 207 -16.10 10.75 0.03
CA ASN A 207 -16.68 9.48 -0.45
C ASN A 207 -15.71 8.74 -1.38
N ALA A 208 -14.95 9.45 -2.22
CA ALA A 208 -13.93 8.87 -3.09
C ALA A 208 -12.80 8.21 -2.30
N ARG A 209 -12.29 8.87 -1.24
CA ARG A 209 -11.28 8.27 -0.34
C ARG A 209 -11.84 7.06 0.41
N SER A 210 -13.06 7.14 0.93
CA SER A 210 -13.72 6.01 1.60
C SER A 210 -13.94 4.84 0.65
N PHE A 211 -14.25 5.10 -0.62
CA PHE A 211 -14.36 4.06 -1.64
C PHE A 211 -13.02 3.40 -1.93
N ASP A 212 -11.95 4.18 -2.11
CA ASP A 212 -10.61 3.62 -2.36
C ASP A 212 -10.17 2.71 -1.21
N SER A 213 -10.42 3.13 0.04
CA SER A 213 -10.14 2.34 1.25
C SER A 213 -10.99 1.06 1.33
N ALA A 214 -12.29 1.13 1.05
CA ALA A 214 -13.18 -0.04 1.07
C ALA A 214 -12.87 -1.02 -0.07
N ALA A 215 -12.54 -0.50 -1.26
CA ALA A 215 -12.15 -1.30 -2.42
C ALA A 215 -10.80 -1.98 -2.19
N SER A 216 -9.80 -1.27 -1.65
CA SER A 216 -8.50 -1.84 -1.32
C SER A 216 -8.61 -2.91 -0.23
N ALA A 217 -9.39 -2.65 0.84
CA ALA A 217 -9.67 -3.63 1.88
C ALA A 217 -10.37 -4.87 1.31
N SER A 218 -11.29 -4.68 0.36
CA SER A 218 -11.95 -5.80 -0.34
C SER A 218 -10.97 -6.61 -1.19
N VAL A 219 -10.05 -5.96 -1.91
CA VAL A 219 -9.01 -6.64 -2.71
C VAL A 219 -8.03 -7.41 -1.83
N VAL A 220 -7.58 -6.82 -0.72
CA VAL A 220 -6.70 -7.49 0.26
C VAL A 220 -7.40 -8.65 0.93
N PHE A 221 -8.65 -8.47 1.37
CA PHE A 221 -9.45 -9.57 1.94
C PHE A 221 -9.64 -10.72 0.93
N VAL A 222 -9.83 -10.38 -0.34
CA VAL A 222 -9.88 -11.35 -1.45
C VAL A 222 -8.52 -12.03 -1.70
N GLN A 223 -7.39 -11.41 -1.35
CA GLN A 223 -6.05 -11.99 -1.43
C GLN A 223 -5.69 -12.86 -0.22
N GLU A 224 -6.14 -12.47 0.99
CA GLU A 224 -5.81 -13.18 2.23
C GLU A 224 -6.63 -14.45 2.44
N VAL A 225 -7.87 -14.51 1.92
CA VAL A 225 -8.76 -15.67 2.05
C VAL A 225 -8.78 -16.44 0.73
N GLU A 226 -7.70 -17.15 0.44
CA GLU A 226 -7.73 -18.21 -0.56
C GLU A 226 -8.40 -19.45 0.04
N LEU A 227 -9.39 -19.96 -0.71
CA LEU A 227 -10.09 -21.23 -0.54
C LEU A 227 -11.33 -21.26 0.39
N VAL A 228 -12.49 -21.33 -0.28
CA VAL A 228 -13.76 -21.99 0.13
C VAL A 228 -14.74 -21.23 1.04
N SER A 229 -15.15 -20.01 0.69
CA SER A 229 -16.42 -19.49 1.23
C SER A 229 -17.30 -18.76 0.20
N ARG A 230 -18.60 -18.97 0.32
CA ARG A 230 -19.66 -18.39 -0.53
C ARG A 230 -19.68 -16.85 -0.48
N GLY A 231 -19.13 -16.25 0.60
CA GLY A 231 -19.06 -14.80 0.82
C GLY A 231 -18.05 -14.07 -0.10
N TYR A 232 -16.97 -14.73 -0.48
CA TYR A 232 -15.95 -14.18 -1.38
C TYR A 232 -16.47 -13.87 -2.79
N ARG A 233 -17.29 -14.78 -3.35
CA ARG A 233 -17.91 -14.58 -4.68
C ARG A 233 -18.88 -13.40 -4.66
N MET A 234 -19.59 -13.19 -3.55
CA MET A 234 -20.47 -12.05 -3.34
C MET A 234 -19.69 -10.74 -3.28
N LEU A 235 -18.57 -10.70 -2.55
CA LEU A 235 -17.73 -9.51 -2.43
C LEU A 235 -17.06 -9.15 -3.77
N ARG A 236 -16.47 -10.11 -4.48
CA ARG A 236 -15.89 -9.90 -5.82
C ARG A 236 -16.92 -9.38 -6.83
N ARG A 237 -18.12 -9.96 -6.81
CA ARG A 237 -19.21 -9.53 -7.69
C ARG A 237 -19.69 -8.13 -7.34
N ALA A 238 -19.89 -7.83 -6.05
CA ALA A 238 -20.30 -6.51 -5.59
C ALA A 238 -19.26 -5.43 -5.90
N LEU A 239 -17.97 -5.74 -5.72
CA LEU A 239 -16.87 -4.84 -6.06
C LEU A 239 -16.81 -4.58 -7.58
N SER A 240 -16.88 -5.64 -8.39
CA SER A 240 -16.91 -5.52 -9.86
C SER A 240 -18.10 -4.67 -10.33
N GLU A 241 -19.32 -4.97 -9.87
CA GLU A 241 -20.52 -4.20 -10.20
C GLU A 241 -20.40 -2.73 -9.77
N SER A 242 -19.83 -2.47 -8.59
CA SER A 242 -19.61 -1.11 -8.08
C SER A 242 -18.60 -0.33 -8.93
N LEU A 243 -17.47 -0.96 -9.30
CA LEU A 243 -16.45 -0.35 -10.14
C LEU A 243 -16.97 -0.03 -11.55
N PHE A 244 -17.74 -0.92 -12.16
CA PHE A 244 -18.37 -0.65 -13.46
C PHE A 244 -19.41 0.47 -13.38
N SER A 245 -20.28 0.46 -12.36
CA SER A 245 -21.29 1.49 -12.17
C SER A 245 -20.66 2.86 -11.92
N LEU A 246 -19.56 2.91 -11.19
CA LEU A 246 -18.82 4.15 -10.95
C LEU A 246 -18.10 4.60 -12.21
N LEU A 247 -17.37 3.72 -12.90
CA LEU A 247 -16.66 4.07 -14.11
C LEU A 247 -17.60 4.65 -15.18
N GLU A 248 -18.78 4.05 -15.37
CA GLU A 248 -19.80 4.56 -16.29
C GLU A 248 -20.24 5.98 -15.94
N ARG A 249 -20.58 6.24 -14.66
CA ARG A 249 -21.04 7.57 -14.24
C ARG A 249 -19.91 8.61 -14.27
N TYR A 250 -18.69 8.22 -13.91
CA TYR A 250 -17.52 9.11 -13.97
C TYR A 250 -17.22 9.52 -15.43
N ILE A 251 -17.29 8.61 -16.39
CA ILE A 251 -17.12 8.95 -17.81
C ILE A 251 -18.24 9.87 -18.32
N GLN A 252 -19.49 9.66 -17.89
CA GLN A 252 -20.60 10.56 -18.24
C GLN A 252 -20.37 11.98 -17.68
N ALA A 253 -19.99 12.09 -16.40
CA ALA A 253 -19.67 13.36 -15.78
C ALA A 253 -18.47 14.06 -16.44
N GLN A 254 -17.45 13.30 -16.83
CA GLN A 254 -16.30 13.82 -17.57
C GLN A 254 -16.72 14.49 -18.88
N LYS A 255 -17.61 13.86 -19.67
CA LYS A 255 -18.12 14.43 -20.93
C LYS A 255 -18.90 15.74 -20.73
N ILE A 256 -19.50 15.92 -19.56
CA ILE A 256 -20.26 17.14 -19.19
C ILE A 256 -19.32 18.23 -18.66
N LEU A 257 -18.32 17.86 -17.85
CA LEU A 257 -17.40 18.79 -17.19
C LEU A 257 -16.28 19.29 -18.10
N GLN A 258 -15.76 18.45 -19.01
CA GLN A 258 -14.68 18.80 -19.92
C GLN A 258 -14.97 20.06 -20.77
N PRO A 259 -16.15 20.24 -21.40
CA PRO A 259 -16.44 21.46 -22.17
C PRO A 259 -16.67 22.71 -21.30
N LEU A 260 -16.82 22.55 -19.99
CA LEU A 260 -16.98 23.67 -19.05
C LEU A 260 -15.64 24.23 -18.56
N ALA A 261 -14.58 23.42 -18.65
CA ALA A 261 -13.22 23.78 -18.27
C ALA A 261 -12.53 24.66 -19.33
N GLU A 262 -11.61 25.50 -18.88
CA GLU A 262 -10.78 26.30 -19.80
C GLU A 262 -9.68 25.42 -20.41
N SER A 263 -9.67 25.25 -21.75
CA SER A 263 -8.78 24.32 -22.44
C SER A 263 -7.29 24.53 -22.14
N THR A 264 -6.83 25.78 -22.07
CA THR A 264 -5.42 26.12 -21.78
C THR A 264 -5.01 25.80 -20.35
N SER A 265 -5.92 25.92 -19.40
CA SER A 265 -5.70 25.56 -17.99
C SER A 265 -5.79 24.05 -17.80
N LEU A 266 -6.69 23.38 -18.52
CA LEU A 266 -6.87 21.93 -18.49
C LEU A 266 -5.64 21.18 -19.00
N GLU A 267 -5.07 21.60 -20.13
CA GLU A 267 -3.83 21.02 -20.68
C GLU A 267 -2.69 21.06 -19.67
N LYS A 268 -2.50 22.21 -19.00
CA LYS A 268 -1.49 22.34 -17.93
C LYS A 268 -1.72 21.39 -16.77
N TYR A 269 -2.96 21.18 -16.35
CA TYR A 269 -3.25 20.23 -15.28
C TYR A 269 -3.06 18.78 -15.73
N TYR A 270 -3.32 18.44 -16.99
CA TYR A 270 -2.98 17.12 -17.52
C TYR A 270 -1.47 16.89 -17.57
N ASP A 271 -0.68 17.91 -17.92
CA ASP A 271 0.78 17.82 -17.88
C ASP A 271 1.30 17.69 -16.45
N ILE A 272 0.84 18.53 -15.51
CA ILE A 272 1.26 18.53 -14.09
C ILE A 272 0.97 17.19 -13.42
N TYR A 273 -0.16 16.58 -13.77
CA TYR A 273 -0.60 15.32 -13.18
C TYR A 273 -0.37 14.13 -14.13
N GLU A 274 0.43 14.27 -15.18
CA GLU A 274 0.85 13.18 -16.07
C GLU A 274 -0.32 12.30 -16.58
N ILE A 275 -1.44 12.93 -16.98
CA ILE A 275 -2.59 12.20 -17.53
C ILE A 275 -2.39 12.01 -19.03
N SER A 276 -2.06 10.80 -19.45
CA SER A 276 -1.95 10.51 -20.88
C SER A 276 -3.33 10.44 -21.55
N PHE A 277 -3.45 11.07 -22.72
CA PHE A 277 -4.69 11.04 -23.51
C PHE A 277 -5.05 9.63 -23.98
N GLU A 278 -4.03 8.80 -24.22
CA GLU A 278 -4.16 7.40 -24.64
C GLU A 278 -4.76 6.53 -23.53
N GLU A 279 -4.30 6.65 -22.29
CA GLU A 279 -4.89 5.92 -21.14
C GLU A 279 -6.34 6.34 -20.87
N LEU A 280 -6.65 7.62 -21.06
CA LEU A 280 -8.00 8.12 -20.88
C LEU A 280 -8.95 7.55 -21.94
N LEU A 281 -8.49 7.44 -23.19
CA LEU A 281 -9.25 6.80 -24.27
C LEU A 281 -9.42 5.30 -24.03
N ASP A 282 -8.39 4.59 -23.55
CA ASP A 282 -8.49 3.17 -23.19
C ASP A 282 -9.50 2.95 -22.05
N ALA A 283 -9.45 3.79 -21.02
CA ALA A 283 -10.39 3.74 -19.90
C ALA A 283 -11.84 3.95 -20.35
N GLN A 284 -12.07 4.80 -21.36
CA GLN A 284 -13.39 5.01 -21.96
C GLN A 284 -13.82 3.85 -22.88
N ALA A 285 -12.89 3.19 -23.57
CA ALA A 285 -13.15 2.05 -24.45
C ALA A 285 -13.48 0.77 -23.65
N GLY A 286 -12.86 0.61 -22.48
CA GLY A 286 -12.96 -0.57 -21.61
C GLY A 286 -14.36 -0.93 -21.09
N LEU A 287 -15.34 -0.04 -21.21
CA LEU A 287 -16.74 -0.31 -20.86
C LEU A 287 -17.43 -1.31 -21.81
N ARG A 288 -16.92 -1.49 -23.03
CA ARG A 288 -17.50 -2.38 -24.05
C ARG A 288 -17.12 -3.85 -23.87
N GLU A 289 -16.12 -4.15 -23.05
CA GLU A 289 -15.57 -5.51 -22.84
C GLU A 289 -16.21 -6.27 -21.66
N ARG A 290 -17.45 -5.90 -21.27
CA ARG A 290 -18.20 -6.47 -20.11
C ARG A 290 -18.55 -7.97 -20.24
N GLY A 291 -17.93 -8.73 -21.14
CA GLY A 291 -18.36 -10.09 -21.54
C GLY A 291 -17.35 -11.23 -21.36
N ALA A 292 -16.14 -11.01 -20.84
CA ALA A 292 -15.14 -12.09 -20.68
C ALA A 292 -15.34 -12.88 -19.37
N GLU A 293 -15.05 -14.19 -19.38
CA GLU A 293 -15.19 -15.10 -18.23
C GLU A 293 -14.36 -14.68 -16.98
N ASP A 294 -13.43 -13.72 -17.14
CA ASP A 294 -12.52 -13.21 -16.11
C ASP A 294 -12.97 -11.90 -15.40
N GLN A 295 -14.23 -11.46 -15.56
CA GLN A 295 -14.73 -10.17 -15.01
C GLN A 295 -14.66 -10.03 -13.48
N TYR A 296 -14.49 -11.15 -12.77
CA TYR A 296 -14.37 -11.19 -11.31
C TYR A 296 -12.97 -11.60 -10.83
N SER A 297 -12.00 -11.72 -11.75
CA SER A 297 -10.61 -11.99 -11.41
C SER A 297 -9.99 -10.79 -10.68
N LEU A 298 -8.97 -11.06 -9.85
CA LEU A 298 -8.23 -9.98 -9.18
C LEU A 298 -7.54 -9.05 -10.18
N ARG A 299 -7.08 -9.60 -11.31
CA ARG A 299 -6.46 -8.83 -12.40
C ARG A 299 -7.45 -7.85 -13.01
N SER A 300 -8.65 -8.32 -13.39
CA SER A 300 -9.66 -7.44 -13.99
C SER A 300 -10.16 -6.38 -13.02
N LEU A 301 -10.31 -6.71 -11.72
CA LEU A 301 -10.66 -5.75 -10.68
C LEU A 301 -9.58 -4.67 -10.50
N ARG A 302 -8.29 -5.04 -10.52
CA ARG A 302 -7.17 -4.08 -10.48
C ARG A 302 -7.16 -3.17 -11.70
N THR A 303 -7.35 -3.73 -12.90
CA THR A 303 -7.43 -2.93 -14.14
C THR A 303 -8.62 -1.96 -14.11
N LEU A 304 -9.79 -2.39 -13.64
CA LEU A 304 -10.96 -1.51 -13.50
C LEU A 304 -10.76 -0.41 -12.47
N PHE A 305 -10.07 -0.72 -11.36
CA PHE A 305 -9.70 0.26 -10.35
C PHE A 305 -8.75 1.32 -10.92
N GLY A 306 -7.74 0.91 -11.70
CA GLY A 306 -6.84 1.81 -12.43
C GLY A 306 -7.59 2.71 -13.41
N ARG A 307 -8.49 2.15 -14.24
CA ARG A 307 -9.32 2.91 -15.18
C ARG A 307 -10.21 3.94 -14.47
N LEU A 308 -10.84 3.56 -13.35
CA LEU A 308 -11.65 4.48 -12.54
C LEU A 308 -10.80 5.62 -11.97
N TYR A 309 -9.59 5.30 -11.49
CA TYR A 309 -8.63 6.28 -10.99
C TYR A 309 -8.26 7.30 -12.07
N THR A 310 -7.87 6.86 -13.27
CA THR A 310 -7.51 7.73 -14.39
C THR A 310 -8.65 8.68 -14.79
N VAL A 311 -9.89 8.17 -14.92
CA VAL A 311 -11.05 9.00 -15.25
C VAL A 311 -11.37 10.00 -14.13
N ARG A 312 -11.31 9.57 -12.86
CA ARG A 312 -11.51 10.45 -11.70
C ARG A 312 -10.47 11.56 -11.66
N LYS A 313 -9.20 11.24 -11.90
CA LYS A 313 -8.10 12.21 -11.98
C LYS A 313 -8.38 13.26 -13.04
N SER A 314 -8.84 12.84 -14.22
CA SER A 314 -9.28 13.78 -15.26
C SER A 314 -10.45 14.65 -14.85
N ILE A 315 -11.45 14.13 -14.11
CA ILE A 315 -12.58 14.94 -13.63
C ILE A 315 -12.10 16.00 -12.64
N LEU A 316 -11.21 15.64 -11.72
CA LEU A 316 -10.63 16.57 -10.76
C LEU A 316 -9.82 17.67 -11.47
N CYS A 317 -9.07 17.34 -12.52
CA CYS A 317 -8.42 18.34 -13.38
C CYS A 317 -9.43 19.24 -14.10
N CYS A 318 -10.55 18.71 -14.60
CA CYS A 318 -11.63 19.54 -15.17
C CYS A 318 -12.20 20.52 -14.15
N LEU A 319 -12.39 20.08 -12.90
CA LEU A 319 -12.89 20.94 -11.81
C LEU A 319 -11.87 22.02 -11.42
N LEU A 320 -10.57 21.70 -11.40
CA LEU A 320 -9.50 22.68 -11.14
C LEU A 320 -9.37 23.72 -12.26
N ALA A 321 -9.67 23.34 -13.50
CA ALA A 321 -9.63 24.21 -14.68
C ALA A 321 -10.91 25.07 -14.88
N LEU A 322 -11.86 25.09 -13.93
CA LEU A 322 -13.06 25.93 -14.02
C LEU A 322 -12.76 27.40 -13.67
N SER A 323 -13.12 28.33 -14.57
CA SER A 323 -12.97 29.77 -14.30
C SER A 323 -14.10 30.32 -13.40
N ALA A 324 -13.79 31.32 -12.57
CA ALA A 324 -14.71 31.98 -11.64
C ALA A 324 -14.64 33.52 -11.74
N ASP A 325 -14.75 34.05 -12.97
CA ASP A 325 -14.57 35.47 -13.32
C ASP A 325 -15.65 36.44 -12.76
N GLY A 326 -16.69 35.90 -12.11
CA GLY A 326 -17.89 36.62 -11.67
C GLY A 326 -18.86 36.94 -12.81
N GLY A 327 -18.72 36.28 -13.96
CA GLY A 327 -19.49 36.50 -15.18
C GLY A 327 -20.95 36.05 -15.08
N SER A 328 -21.76 36.31 -16.11
CA SER A 328 -23.11 35.72 -16.21
C SER A 328 -23.08 34.25 -16.58
N SER A 329 -22.01 33.82 -17.24
CA SER A 329 -21.70 32.42 -17.58
C SER A 329 -21.31 31.56 -16.38
N ASP A 330 -20.88 32.17 -15.28
CA ASP A 330 -20.35 31.44 -14.13
C ASP A 330 -21.44 30.70 -13.35
N ILE A 331 -22.64 31.29 -13.24
CA ILE A 331 -23.76 30.67 -12.55
C ILE A 331 -24.12 29.32 -13.20
N PRO A 332 -24.45 29.24 -14.50
CA PRO A 332 -24.77 27.95 -15.12
C PRO A 332 -23.58 26.99 -15.13
N ARG A 333 -22.35 27.48 -15.33
CA ARG A 333 -21.13 26.64 -15.31
C ARG A 333 -20.92 25.95 -13.96
N TRP A 334 -20.92 26.73 -12.87
CA TRP A 334 -20.72 26.20 -11.52
C TRP A 334 -21.94 25.45 -11.01
N SER A 335 -23.16 25.81 -11.43
CA SER A 335 -24.36 25.01 -11.13
C SER A 335 -24.28 23.62 -11.76
N ALA A 336 -23.87 23.50 -13.03
CA ALA A 336 -23.67 22.20 -13.68
C ALA A 336 -22.55 21.39 -13.00
N ALA A 337 -21.43 22.04 -12.63
CA ALA A 337 -20.35 21.38 -11.92
C ALA A 337 -20.77 20.87 -10.53
N VAL A 338 -21.57 21.65 -9.79
CA VAL A 338 -22.14 21.26 -8.50
C VAL A 338 -23.08 20.07 -8.63
N GLU A 339 -23.91 20.05 -9.67
CA GLU A 339 -24.84 18.95 -9.94
C GLU A 339 -24.07 17.66 -10.23
N GLU A 340 -23.06 17.69 -11.12
CA GLU A 340 -22.22 16.52 -11.40
C GLU A 340 -21.43 16.06 -10.17
N MET A 341 -20.86 16.98 -9.37
CA MET A 341 -20.15 16.60 -8.14
C MET A 341 -21.09 15.93 -7.12
N ARG A 342 -22.34 16.40 -6.99
CA ARG A 342 -23.33 15.79 -6.10
C ARG A 342 -23.74 14.42 -6.59
N ASP A 343 -24.05 14.29 -7.87
CA ASP A 343 -24.42 13.01 -8.47
C ASP A 343 -23.30 11.98 -8.27
N LEU A 344 -22.05 12.34 -8.60
CA LEU A 344 -20.89 11.48 -8.35
C LEU A 344 -20.74 11.13 -6.87
N ALA A 345 -20.89 12.11 -5.97
CA ALA A 345 -20.79 11.87 -4.53
C ALA A 345 -21.87 10.90 -4.02
N THR A 346 -23.12 11.01 -4.51
CA THR A 346 -24.20 10.10 -4.13
C THR A 346 -23.95 8.68 -4.63
N VAL A 347 -23.54 8.52 -5.90
CA VAL A 347 -23.26 7.20 -6.48
C VAL A 347 -22.05 6.57 -5.78
N THR A 348 -20.98 7.32 -5.52
CA THR A 348 -19.82 6.83 -4.77
C THR A 348 -20.23 6.43 -3.34
N GLY A 349 -20.99 7.25 -2.62
CA GLY A 349 -21.45 6.93 -1.26
C GLY A 349 -22.35 5.68 -1.20
N ASN A 350 -23.25 5.49 -2.15
CA ASN A 350 -24.09 4.29 -2.25
C ASN A 350 -23.27 3.02 -2.49
N ASN A 351 -22.20 3.11 -3.30
CA ASN A 351 -21.30 1.97 -3.53
C ASN A 351 -20.39 1.69 -2.33
N VAL A 352 -19.91 2.72 -1.63
CA VAL A 352 -19.17 2.56 -0.36
C VAL A 352 -20.01 1.84 0.66
N THR A 353 -21.24 2.29 0.90
CA THR A 353 -22.13 1.66 1.89
C THR A 353 -22.45 0.21 1.50
N ARG A 354 -22.65 -0.08 0.21
CA ARG A 354 -22.85 -1.44 -0.30
C ARG A 354 -21.66 -2.36 0.00
N ILE A 355 -20.43 -1.93 -0.31
CA ILE A 355 -19.21 -2.72 -0.07
C ILE A 355 -18.96 -2.88 1.43
N SER A 356 -19.07 -1.80 2.20
CA SER A 356 -18.86 -1.81 3.65
C SER A 356 -19.89 -2.68 4.38
N ASN A 357 -21.15 -2.71 3.93
CA ASN A 357 -22.16 -3.61 4.51
C ASN A 357 -21.80 -5.08 4.29
N ILE A 358 -21.30 -5.45 3.11
CA ILE A 358 -20.86 -6.83 2.82
C ILE A 358 -19.63 -7.19 3.66
N LEU A 359 -18.67 -6.27 3.82
CA LEU A 359 -17.51 -6.46 4.69
C LEU A 359 -17.94 -6.64 6.17
N ASN A 360 -18.89 -5.83 6.65
CA ASN A 360 -19.38 -5.87 8.03
C ASN A 360 -20.34 -7.04 8.33
N GLU A 361 -21.13 -7.51 7.35
CA GLU A 361 -21.97 -8.72 7.47
C GLU A 361 -21.10 -9.98 7.56
N GLN A 362 -19.98 -10.02 6.85
CA GLN A 362 -19.04 -11.14 6.89
C GLN A 362 -18.27 -11.24 8.22
N ASP A 363 -18.12 -10.15 8.95
CA ASP A 363 -17.63 -10.16 10.34
C ASP A 363 -18.68 -10.69 11.35
N ARG A 364 -19.98 -10.77 10.97
CA ARG A 364 -21.10 -11.18 11.84
C ARG A 364 -21.56 -12.63 11.65
N ASP A 365 -21.40 -13.22 10.46
CA ASP A 365 -21.91 -14.57 10.12
C ASP A 365 -21.01 -15.75 10.56
N ILE A 366 -20.13 -15.55 11.55
CA ILE A 366 -19.41 -16.64 12.21
C ILE A 366 -20.32 -17.28 13.28
N ILE A 367 -21.17 -18.24 12.90
CA ILE A 367 -21.88 -19.17 13.82
C ILE A 367 -21.97 -20.55 13.12
N PRO A 368 -21.93 -21.74 13.78
CA PRO A 368 -21.24 -22.24 15.00
C PRO A 368 -20.18 -23.32 14.62
N PRO A 369 -19.37 -23.88 15.54
CA PRO A 369 -18.39 -24.91 15.17
C PRO A 369 -19.09 -26.24 14.86
N SER A 370 -18.97 -26.73 13.63
CA SER A 370 -19.18 -28.15 13.28
C SER A 370 -17.83 -28.86 13.09
N PRO A 371 -17.74 -30.17 13.36
CA PRO A 371 -16.60 -30.76 14.05
C PRO A 371 -15.46 -31.22 13.14
N LEU A 372 -14.24 -31.13 13.70
CA LEU A 372 -12.94 -31.79 13.36
C LEU A 372 -11.91 -30.91 12.60
N PRO A 373 -10.58 -31.03 12.86
CA PRO A 373 -9.87 -31.61 14.02
C PRO A 373 -8.98 -30.58 14.76
N ASN A 374 -9.16 -30.49 16.08
CA ASN A 374 -8.22 -30.02 17.11
C ASN A 374 -7.12 -29.01 16.71
N ALA A 375 -7.48 -27.74 16.56
CA ALA A 375 -6.57 -26.65 16.95
C ALA A 375 -6.79 -26.38 18.44
N SER A 376 -5.76 -26.53 19.26
CA SER A 376 -5.85 -26.29 20.70
C SER A 376 -6.20 -24.81 20.96
N PRO A 377 -7.11 -24.51 21.90
CA PRO A 377 -7.57 -23.14 22.20
C PRO A 377 -6.44 -22.19 22.68
N SER A 378 -5.25 -22.73 22.98
CA SER A 378 -4.06 -21.95 23.28
C SER A 378 -3.51 -21.19 22.06
N ARG A 379 -3.54 -21.77 20.86
CA ARG A 379 -2.95 -21.15 19.64
C ARG A 379 -3.69 -19.89 19.20
N ASP A 380 -5.00 -19.83 19.36
CA ASP A 380 -5.79 -18.65 18.97
C ASP A 380 -5.66 -17.51 20.00
N SER A 381 -5.47 -17.84 21.29
CA SER A 381 -5.08 -16.86 22.31
C SER A 381 -3.73 -16.21 21.99
N PHE A 382 -2.73 -17.03 21.58
CA PHE A 382 -1.43 -16.51 21.16
C PHE A 382 -1.55 -15.61 19.93
N ARG A 383 -2.35 -15.97 18.92
CA ARG A 383 -2.58 -15.12 17.73
C ARG A 383 -3.19 -13.77 18.09
N ALA A 384 -4.16 -13.73 19.01
CA ALA A 384 -4.74 -12.48 19.49
C ALA A 384 -3.72 -11.61 20.24
N GLN A 385 -2.80 -12.23 21.00
CA GLN A 385 -1.70 -11.52 21.66
C GLN A 385 -0.66 -10.98 20.66
N PHE A 386 -0.34 -11.73 19.61
CA PHE A 386 0.54 -11.27 18.53
C PHE A 386 -0.02 -10.04 17.79
N ARG A 387 -1.34 -9.96 17.57
CA ARG A 387 -1.97 -8.77 16.97
C ARG A 387 -1.80 -7.52 17.85
N LYS A 388 -1.90 -7.65 19.18
CA LYS A 388 -1.66 -6.54 20.12
C LYS A 388 -0.21 -6.08 20.12
N LEU A 389 0.74 -6.99 19.93
CA LEU A 389 2.17 -6.67 19.83
C LEU A 389 2.49 -5.92 18.53
N ASN A 390 1.82 -6.26 17.43
CA ASN A 390 1.94 -5.51 16.18
C ASN A 390 1.37 -4.09 16.30
N SER A 391 0.24 -3.92 17.00
CA SER A 391 -0.33 -2.60 17.31
C SER A 391 0.66 -1.72 18.09
N LEU A 392 1.32 -2.30 19.11
CA LEU A 392 2.36 -1.63 19.89
C LEU A 392 3.58 -1.23 19.02
N SER A 393 3.99 -2.11 18.09
CA SER A 393 5.08 -1.80 17.16
C SER A 393 4.73 -0.61 16.25
N GLN A 394 3.47 -0.52 15.82
CA GLN A 394 3.00 0.57 14.97
C GLN A 394 2.94 1.90 15.72
N SER A 395 2.46 1.91 16.97
CA SER A 395 2.44 3.11 17.81
C SER A 395 3.85 3.59 18.20
N ILE A 396 4.83 2.69 18.36
CA ILE A 396 6.24 3.05 18.52
C ILE A 396 6.80 3.72 17.25
N ARG A 397 6.46 3.23 16.05
CA ARG A 397 6.89 3.87 14.79
C ARG A 397 6.26 5.24 14.60
N ALA A 398 4.98 5.39 14.97
CA ALA A 398 4.29 6.68 14.94
C ALA A 398 4.94 7.69 15.91
N LEU A 399 5.30 7.26 17.12
CA LEU A 399 6.04 8.07 18.08
C LEU A 399 7.43 8.48 17.54
N HIS A 400 8.15 7.54 16.92
CA HIS A 400 9.46 7.81 16.32
C HIS A 400 9.37 8.86 15.20
N ALA A 401 8.37 8.75 14.33
CA ALA A 401 8.11 9.74 13.28
C ALA A 401 7.77 11.11 13.85
N LYS A 402 6.90 11.16 14.87
CA LYS A 402 6.53 12.41 15.56
C LYS A 402 7.73 13.09 16.22
N MET A 403 8.63 12.32 16.83
CA MET A 403 9.86 12.85 17.44
C MET A 403 10.85 13.39 16.40
N HIS A 404 10.90 12.78 15.22
CA HIS A 404 11.70 13.28 14.09
C HIS A 404 11.18 14.62 13.55
N VAL A 405 9.87 14.70 13.31
CA VAL A 405 9.22 15.93 12.82
C VAL A 405 9.37 17.07 13.82
N ILE A 406 9.16 16.81 15.11
CA ILE A 406 9.34 17.81 16.17
C ILE A 406 10.79 18.31 16.22
N ARG A 407 11.77 17.42 16.00
CA ARG A 407 13.18 17.79 15.94
C ARG A 407 13.47 18.73 14.77
N GLU A 408 13.03 18.38 13.57
CA GLU A 408 13.19 19.22 12.37
C GLU A 408 12.47 20.57 12.51
N GLU A 409 11.27 20.60 13.08
CA GLU A 409 10.51 21.82 13.33
C GLU A 409 11.18 22.71 14.39
N SER A 410 11.80 22.10 15.41
CA SER A 410 12.58 22.83 16.42
C SER A 410 13.88 23.40 15.87
N ASP A 411 14.58 22.67 15.01
CA ASP A 411 15.80 23.13 14.34
C ASP A 411 15.48 24.28 13.37
N ALA A 412 14.38 24.19 12.61
CA ALA A 412 13.90 25.26 11.73
C ALA A 412 13.43 26.51 12.49
N SER A 413 12.82 26.33 13.67
CA SER A 413 12.36 27.46 14.51
C SER A 413 13.51 28.17 15.23
N LEU A 414 14.64 27.49 15.47
CA LEU A 414 15.87 28.09 16.01
C LEU A 414 16.58 29.00 15.00
N GLU A 415 16.42 28.74 13.70
CA GLU A 415 16.97 29.59 12.64
C GLU A 415 16.16 30.86 12.39
N GLN A 416 14.90 30.92 12.85
CA GLN A 416 14.00 32.06 12.66
C GLN A 416 14.12 33.05 13.83
N LYS A 417 14.69 34.25 13.60
CA LYS A 417 14.81 35.32 14.61
C LYS A 417 13.42 35.85 15.03
N GLY A 418 12.78 35.23 16.02
CA GLY A 418 11.51 35.65 16.62
C GLY A 418 11.31 35.07 18.04
N ASN A 419 10.67 35.88 18.90
CA ASN A 419 10.33 35.68 20.32
C ASN A 419 10.58 34.29 20.95
N GLU A 420 11.62 34.18 21.79
CA GLU A 420 11.96 32.97 22.57
C GLU A 420 10.81 32.42 23.45
N SER A 421 9.87 33.28 23.87
CA SER A 421 8.74 32.90 24.71
C SER A 421 7.74 31.99 23.99
N ASP A 422 7.46 32.23 22.70
CA ASP A 422 6.50 31.45 21.93
C ASP A 422 7.10 30.08 21.56
N LEU A 423 8.41 30.06 21.28
CA LEU A 423 9.18 28.84 21.06
C LEU A 423 9.17 27.92 22.29
N MET A 424 9.42 28.46 23.49
CA MET A 424 9.43 27.68 24.73
C MET A 424 8.05 27.08 25.05
N THR A 425 6.97 27.82 24.75
CA THR A 425 5.59 27.36 24.99
C THR A 425 5.20 26.25 24.01
N SER A 426 5.59 26.36 22.74
CA SER A 426 5.39 25.32 21.72
C SER A 426 6.17 24.05 22.04
N LEU A 427 7.45 24.18 22.42
CA LEU A 427 8.31 23.05 22.78
C LEU A 427 7.76 22.30 24.01
N MET A 428 7.27 23.01 25.02
CA MET A 428 6.62 22.37 26.18
C MET A 428 5.37 21.57 25.78
N ALA A 429 4.51 22.11 24.91
CA ALA A 429 3.32 21.41 24.44
C ALA A 429 3.68 20.15 23.62
N GLN A 430 4.74 20.22 22.81
CA GLN A 430 5.27 19.08 22.06
C GLN A 430 5.84 18.00 22.99
N TYR A 431 6.59 18.38 24.03
CA TYR A 431 7.10 17.45 25.05
C TYR A 431 5.98 16.79 25.87
N GLU A 432 4.94 17.54 26.22
CA GLU A 432 3.77 17.00 26.93
C GLU A 432 3.00 15.99 26.06
N SER A 433 2.89 16.28 24.76
CA SER A 433 2.27 15.39 23.77
C SER A 433 3.04 14.07 23.60
N ILE A 434 4.38 14.14 23.50
CA ILE A 434 5.24 12.94 23.49
C ILE A 434 5.06 12.15 24.79
N GLY A 435 5.00 12.84 25.93
CA GLY A 435 4.76 12.21 27.23
C GLY A 435 3.42 11.49 27.32
N ALA A 436 2.36 12.01 26.68
CA ALA A 436 1.06 11.35 26.60
C ALA A 436 1.11 10.05 25.78
N ASP A 437 1.80 10.08 24.64
CA ASP A 437 1.97 8.92 23.77
C ASP A 437 2.78 7.80 24.45
N ILE A 438 3.85 8.16 25.18
CA ILE A 438 4.66 7.19 25.96
C ILE A 438 3.82 6.56 27.07
N ARG A 439 2.98 7.34 27.76
CA ARG A 439 2.07 6.81 28.79
C ARG A 439 1.03 5.87 28.19
N GLY A 440 0.49 6.19 27.01
CA GLY A 440 -0.43 5.31 26.27
C GLY A 440 0.23 4.00 25.85
N LEU A 441 1.46 4.07 25.30
CA LEU A 441 2.27 2.89 24.96
C LEU A 441 2.56 2.01 26.16
N LEU A 442 2.91 2.59 27.30
CA LEU A 442 3.15 1.87 28.53
C LEU A 442 1.88 1.14 28.99
N GLN A 443 0.73 1.80 28.93
CA GLN A 443 -0.57 1.22 29.29
C GLN A 443 -0.97 0.06 28.36
N GLU A 444 -0.76 0.20 27.05
CA GLU A 444 -1.01 -0.88 26.07
C GLU A 444 -0.08 -2.07 26.31
N TRP A 445 1.18 -1.81 26.63
CA TRP A 445 2.16 -2.85 26.96
C TRP A 445 1.80 -3.58 28.26
N GLU A 446 1.43 -2.85 29.32
CA GLU A 446 0.99 -3.44 30.60
C GLU A 446 -0.30 -4.26 30.43
N ALA A 447 -1.24 -3.78 29.62
CA ALA A 447 -2.46 -4.51 29.26
C ALA A 447 -2.15 -5.78 28.44
N GLY A 448 -1.18 -5.73 27.53
CA GLY A 448 -0.71 -6.90 26.77
C GLY A 448 -0.02 -7.93 27.66
N LYS A 449 0.86 -7.48 28.56
CA LYS A 449 1.59 -8.31 29.51
C LYS A 449 0.67 -9.00 30.51
N SER A 450 -0.28 -8.27 31.09
CA SER A 450 -1.28 -8.84 32.01
C SER A 450 -2.18 -9.88 31.33
N ALA A 451 -2.59 -9.64 30.07
CA ALA A 451 -3.33 -10.63 29.28
C ALA A 451 -2.51 -11.89 28.97
N LEU A 452 -1.19 -11.76 28.81
CA LEU A 452 -0.28 -12.88 28.57
C LEU A 452 -0.07 -13.75 29.81
N ILE A 453 0.07 -13.12 30.99
CA ILE A 453 0.14 -13.80 32.29
C ILE A 453 -1.17 -14.57 32.56
N ALA A 454 -2.32 -13.92 32.36
CA ALA A 454 -3.64 -14.55 32.53
C ALA A 454 -3.86 -15.73 31.55
N GLY A 455 -3.24 -15.67 30.36
CA GLY A 455 -3.24 -16.78 29.39
C GLY A 455 -2.44 -17.99 29.87
N PHE A 456 -1.34 -17.76 30.57
CA PHE A 456 -0.47 -18.82 31.11
C PHE A 456 -1.16 -19.57 32.28
N GLU A 457 -1.84 -18.85 33.17
CA GLU A 457 -2.60 -19.42 34.29
C GLU A 457 -3.82 -20.26 33.84
N ARG A 458 -4.42 -19.91 32.70
CA ARG A 458 -5.47 -20.75 32.08
C ARG A 458 -4.94 -22.03 31.44
N SER A 459 -3.68 -22.05 31.01
CA SER A 459 -3.07 -23.25 30.40
C SER A 459 -2.68 -24.30 31.45
N SER A 460 -2.21 -23.85 32.63
CA SER A 460 -1.80 -24.72 33.73
C SER A 460 -2.97 -25.39 34.47
N SER A 461 -4.19 -24.86 34.33
CA SER A 461 -5.40 -25.46 34.88
C SER A 461 -6.06 -26.50 33.96
N SER A 462 -5.67 -26.59 32.68
CA SER A 462 -6.31 -27.49 31.69
C SER A 462 -5.77 -28.93 31.66
N ASP A 463 -4.64 -29.21 32.32
CA ASP A 463 -4.09 -30.58 32.44
C ASP A 463 -4.74 -31.42 33.57
N ARG A 464 -5.78 -30.91 34.23
CA ARG A 464 -6.60 -31.68 35.18
C ARG A 464 -8.09 -31.58 34.86
N SER A 465 -8.50 -32.19 33.75
CA SER A 465 -9.68 -33.08 33.65
C SER A 465 -10.24 -33.07 32.23
N SER A 466 -10.47 -34.26 31.67
CA SER A 466 -11.42 -34.44 30.58
C SER A 466 -12.09 -35.80 30.70
N ARG A 467 -13.38 -35.81 31.06
CA ARG A 467 -14.37 -36.67 30.42
C ARG A 467 -15.79 -36.12 30.65
N PRO A 468 -16.65 -36.01 29.61
CA PRO A 468 -17.91 -35.28 29.71
C PRO A 468 -19.12 -36.20 29.93
N THR A 469 -20.16 -35.69 30.59
CA THR A 469 -21.53 -36.17 30.42
C THR A 469 -22.48 -34.99 30.19
N SER A 470 -23.34 -35.19 29.20
CA SER A 470 -24.38 -34.30 28.71
C SER A 470 -25.61 -34.29 29.61
N SER A 471 -26.13 -33.10 29.95
CA SER A 471 -27.59 -32.84 29.96
C SER A 471 -27.91 -31.41 30.44
N LEU A 472 -28.68 -30.70 29.61
CA LEU A 472 -29.74 -29.73 29.92
C LEU A 472 -29.57 -28.86 31.17
N LYS A 473 -29.35 -27.54 31.01
CA LYS A 473 -29.96 -26.53 31.88
C LYS A 473 -30.18 -25.18 31.19
N SER A 474 -31.37 -24.65 31.41
CA SER A 474 -31.73 -23.22 31.42
C SER A 474 -32.42 -22.96 32.78
N PRO A 475 -32.52 -21.72 33.29
CA PRO A 475 -31.52 -20.65 33.29
C PRO A 475 -31.38 -19.96 34.68
N MET A 476 -30.47 -18.97 34.75
CA MET A 476 -30.41 -17.81 35.67
C MET A 476 -29.76 -17.92 37.07
N SER A 477 -28.65 -17.17 37.22
CA SER A 477 -28.34 -16.10 38.20
C SER A 477 -28.50 -16.33 39.73
N PRO A 478 -27.87 -15.51 40.61
CA PRO A 478 -26.53 -14.89 40.60
C PRO A 478 -25.74 -15.12 41.93
N THR A 479 -24.45 -14.76 41.94
CA THR A 479 -23.63 -14.23 43.06
C THR A 479 -23.82 -14.77 44.51
N PHE A 480 -22.76 -15.30 45.15
CA PHE A 480 -22.00 -14.63 46.22
C PHE A 480 -20.87 -15.53 46.81
N SER A 481 -19.73 -14.88 47.08
CA SER A 481 -18.67 -15.11 48.12
C SER A 481 -18.38 -16.54 48.62
N LEU A 482 -17.17 -17.11 48.41
CA LEU A 482 -15.88 -16.84 49.09
C LEU A 482 -15.86 -17.23 50.59
N SER A 483 -14.96 -18.17 50.93
CA SER A 483 -14.56 -18.68 52.26
C SER A 483 -15.48 -19.77 52.84
N GLY A 484 -15.05 -20.95 53.29
CA GLY A 484 -13.75 -21.60 53.43
C GLY A 484 -13.93 -22.99 54.10
N SER A 485 -12.95 -23.89 53.87
CA SER A 485 -12.52 -25.04 54.69
C SER A 485 -13.44 -26.25 55.03
N THR A 486 -12.81 -27.43 54.84
CA THR A 486 -12.94 -28.75 55.51
C THR A 486 -14.09 -29.71 55.21
N GLU A 487 -13.74 -30.73 54.39
CA GLU A 487 -13.78 -32.18 54.66
C GLU A 487 -14.92 -32.85 55.46
N VAL A 488 -15.53 -33.86 54.79
CA VAL A 488 -15.86 -35.25 55.26
C VAL A 488 -17.06 -35.33 56.25
N GLU A 489 -18.07 -36.20 56.19
CA GLU A 489 -18.17 -37.64 55.91
C GLU A 489 -19.68 -37.99 55.78
N GLY A 490 -20.11 -38.80 54.80
CA GLY A 490 -21.51 -39.25 54.70
C GLY A 490 -21.64 -40.51 53.85
N SER A 491 -22.24 -41.56 54.43
CA SER A 491 -22.29 -42.92 53.90
C SER A 491 -23.32 -43.07 52.75
N PRO A 492 -23.08 -43.94 51.73
CA PRO A 492 -23.96 -44.12 50.57
C PRO A 492 -25.41 -44.52 50.87
N ALA A 493 -25.71 -44.97 52.09
CA ALA A 493 -27.05 -45.37 52.50
C ALA A 493 -28.01 -44.18 52.65
N ASP A 494 -27.50 -42.99 52.98
CA ASP A 494 -28.32 -41.78 53.10
C ASP A 494 -28.69 -41.18 51.74
N ALA A 495 -27.87 -41.43 50.71
CA ALA A 495 -28.18 -41.07 49.33
C ALA A 495 -29.30 -41.94 48.71
N LEU A 496 -29.52 -43.15 49.22
CA LEU A 496 -30.56 -44.09 48.73
C LEU A 496 -31.94 -43.81 49.33
N LYS A 497 -31.99 -43.38 50.60
CA LYS A 497 -33.26 -42.93 51.23
C LYS A 497 -33.82 -41.64 50.64
N LEU A 498 -33.00 -40.86 49.94
CA LEU A 498 -33.40 -39.63 49.25
C LEU A 498 -33.86 -39.84 47.79
N LEU A 499 -33.78 -41.08 47.28
CA LEU A 499 -34.15 -41.45 45.90
C LEU A 499 -35.48 -42.22 45.81
N GLU A 500 -35.98 -42.78 46.90
CA GLU A 500 -37.31 -43.39 46.97
C GLU A 500 -38.32 -42.34 47.46
N GLY A 501 -38.85 -41.55 46.53
CA GLY A 501 -39.95 -40.64 46.83
C GLY A 501 -41.24 -41.40 47.11
N ASP A 502 -41.98 -40.97 48.14
CA ASP A 502 -43.42 -40.77 47.99
C ASP A 502 -44.02 -39.79 49.03
N SER A 503 -44.62 -38.73 48.46
CA SER A 503 -45.76 -37.88 48.85
C SER A 503 -45.94 -37.30 50.28
N GLN A 504 -45.67 -35.97 50.37
CA GLN A 504 -46.59 -34.87 50.78
C GLN A 504 -47.17 -34.78 52.22
N PRO A 505 -47.66 -33.60 52.68
CA PRO A 505 -47.22 -32.20 52.52
C PRO A 505 -47.13 -31.42 53.87
N TYR A 506 -46.65 -30.16 53.78
CA TYR A 506 -46.87 -29.02 54.69
C TYR A 506 -45.82 -28.63 55.75
N LEU A 507 -45.51 -27.31 55.69
CA LEU A 507 -45.03 -26.36 56.70
C LEU A 507 -43.70 -26.60 57.46
N ASN A 508 -42.75 -25.68 57.22
CA ASN A 508 -42.06 -24.80 58.18
C ASN A 508 -42.32 -25.04 59.70
N PRO A 509 -41.43 -24.51 60.56
CA PRO A 509 -39.97 -24.57 60.61
C PRO A 509 -39.56 -25.03 62.03
N ASP A 510 -38.36 -24.68 62.46
CA ASP A 510 -37.97 -24.45 63.86
C ASP A 510 -37.04 -25.46 64.57
N TYR A 511 -35.85 -24.90 64.79
CA TYR A 511 -34.98 -24.94 65.95
C TYR A 511 -34.42 -26.27 66.49
N ASN A 512 -33.13 -26.44 66.21
CA ASN A 512 -32.04 -26.24 67.19
C ASN A 512 -32.05 -27.03 68.52
N MET A 513 -30.88 -27.64 68.72
CA MET A 513 -30.12 -27.88 69.96
C MET A 513 -30.54 -29.07 70.82
N ASP A 514 -29.53 -29.94 70.97
CA ASP A 514 -29.08 -30.57 72.21
C ASP A 514 -30.13 -31.30 73.06
N ASP A 515 -30.04 -32.62 73.09
CA ASP A 515 -29.34 -33.24 74.24
C ASP A 515 -29.19 -34.74 74.06
N GLU A 516 -28.13 -35.18 74.71
CA GLU A 516 -27.72 -36.52 75.10
C GLU A 516 -28.83 -37.47 75.60
N GLU A 517 -28.46 -38.76 75.58
CA GLU A 517 -28.86 -39.82 76.50
C GLU A 517 -29.90 -40.90 76.09
N VAL A 518 -29.32 -42.11 75.93
CA VAL A 518 -29.81 -43.43 76.37
C VAL A 518 -30.84 -44.13 75.47
N PHE A 519 -30.49 -45.34 74.98
CA PHE A 519 -31.15 -46.59 75.37
C PHE A 519 -30.34 -47.81 74.92
N GLU A 520 -29.56 -48.30 75.88
CA GLU A 520 -29.45 -49.68 76.36
C GLU A 520 -29.34 -50.85 75.38
N ALA A 521 -28.23 -51.56 75.56
CA ALA A 521 -27.78 -52.75 74.87
C ALA A 521 -28.55 -54.02 75.26
N ILE A 522 -28.82 -54.89 74.27
CA ILE A 522 -28.89 -56.35 74.48
C ILE A 522 -28.10 -57.03 73.37
N ALA A 523 -27.02 -57.71 73.74
CA ALA A 523 -26.15 -58.47 72.85
C ALA A 523 -26.72 -59.87 72.55
N LEU A 524 -26.60 -60.32 71.30
CA LEU A 524 -26.58 -61.74 70.94
C LEU A 524 -25.44 -62.03 69.95
N PRO A 525 -24.83 -63.23 69.97
CA PRO A 525 -23.39 -63.38 69.76
C PRO A 525 -22.96 -63.70 68.31
N VAL A 526 -21.79 -63.17 67.98
CA VAL A 526 -20.73 -63.63 67.07
C VAL A 526 -21.02 -64.92 66.27
N ARG A 527 -21.23 -64.77 64.94
CA ARG A 527 -20.86 -65.81 63.95
C ARG A 527 -19.67 -65.33 63.13
N LYS A 528 -18.60 -66.14 63.19
CA LYS A 528 -17.29 -65.94 62.58
C LYS A 528 -17.41 -65.70 61.07
N ARG A 529 -16.86 -64.59 60.58
CA ARG A 529 -16.52 -64.43 59.16
C ARG A 529 -15.53 -65.53 58.79
N ALA A 530 -15.88 -66.40 57.86
CA ALA A 530 -14.92 -67.31 57.24
C ALA A 530 -13.87 -66.46 56.52
N SER A 531 -12.66 -66.40 57.07
CA SER A 531 -11.53 -65.75 56.44
C SER A 531 -11.13 -66.56 55.21
N LEU A 532 -11.43 -66.03 54.01
CA LEU A 532 -10.89 -66.52 52.74
C LEU A 532 -9.40 -66.85 52.92
N THR A 533 -9.07 -68.13 52.76
CA THR A 533 -7.71 -68.64 52.94
C THR A 533 -6.79 -68.02 51.89
N ARG A 534 -5.48 -68.02 52.16
CA ARG A 534 -4.49 -67.39 51.28
C ARG A 534 -4.54 -67.99 49.87
N GLU A 535 -4.71 -69.30 49.72
CA GLU A 535 -4.92 -69.94 48.42
C GLU A 535 -6.18 -69.44 47.70
N GLU A 536 -7.30 -69.30 48.41
CA GLU A 536 -8.58 -68.91 47.81
C GLU A 536 -8.55 -67.44 47.34
N ARG A 537 -7.82 -66.58 48.07
CA ARG A 537 -7.58 -65.18 47.68
C ARG A 537 -6.66 -65.08 46.45
N ILE A 538 -5.65 -65.94 46.35
CA ILE A 538 -4.75 -66.00 45.18
C ILE A 538 -5.49 -66.55 43.95
N ALA A 539 -6.32 -67.59 44.13
CA ALA A 539 -7.13 -68.16 43.05
C ALA A 539 -8.08 -67.13 42.45
N ARG A 540 -8.75 -66.33 43.30
CA ARG A 540 -9.66 -65.27 42.84
C ARG A 540 -8.94 -64.15 42.08
N VAL A 541 -7.77 -63.72 42.56
CA VAL A 541 -6.95 -62.72 41.86
C VAL A 541 -6.41 -63.26 40.53
N LYS A 542 -6.08 -64.56 40.48
CA LYS A 542 -5.62 -65.22 39.25
C LYS A 542 -6.76 -65.39 38.25
N GLU A 543 -7.97 -65.69 38.72
CA GLU A 543 -9.18 -65.75 37.89
C GLU A 543 -9.57 -64.37 37.37
N ASP A 544 -9.50 -63.33 38.20
CA ASP A 544 -9.77 -61.95 37.78
C ASP A 544 -8.75 -61.46 36.75
N ARG A 545 -7.44 -61.76 36.94
CA ARG A 545 -6.42 -61.49 35.92
C ARG A 545 -6.66 -62.26 34.63
N ALA A 546 -7.09 -63.52 34.71
CA ALA A 546 -7.42 -64.32 33.53
C ALA A 546 -8.64 -63.76 32.78
N LYS A 547 -9.68 -63.32 33.50
CA LYS A 547 -10.85 -62.65 32.90
C LYS A 547 -10.48 -61.32 32.26
N GLN A 548 -9.60 -60.53 32.89
CA GLN A 548 -9.12 -59.28 32.31
C GLN A 548 -8.21 -59.50 31.08
N ALA A 549 -7.39 -60.55 31.09
CA ALA A 549 -6.56 -60.93 29.94
C ALA A 549 -7.44 -61.39 28.76
N ALA A 550 -8.44 -62.25 29.01
CA ALA A 550 -9.37 -62.69 27.97
C ALA A 550 -10.24 -61.54 27.42
N ALA A 551 -10.58 -60.55 28.25
CA ALA A 551 -11.27 -59.34 27.79
C ALA A 551 -10.37 -58.47 26.89
N ARG A 552 -9.07 -58.33 27.23
CA ARG A 552 -8.09 -57.63 26.38
C ARG A 552 -7.84 -58.35 25.07
N GLU A 553 -7.74 -59.68 25.09
CA GLU A 553 -7.55 -60.49 23.88
C GLU A 553 -8.75 -60.37 22.93
N LYS A 554 -9.98 -60.30 23.45
CA LYS A 554 -11.17 -60.02 22.63
C LYS A 554 -11.17 -58.60 22.04
N THR A 555 -10.69 -57.59 22.76
CA THR A 555 -10.56 -56.24 22.19
C THR A 555 -9.44 -56.17 21.16
N ASP A 556 -8.31 -56.85 21.40
CA ASP A 556 -7.18 -56.88 20.49
C ASP A 556 -7.53 -57.62 19.20
N ALA A 557 -8.26 -58.74 19.27
CA ALA A 557 -8.79 -59.47 18.12
C ALA A 557 -9.74 -58.60 17.26
N ASN A 558 -10.57 -57.77 17.88
CA ASN A 558 -11.46 -56.85 17.16
C ASN A 558 -10.69 -55.70 16.47
N THR A 559 -9.51 -55.33 16.99
CA THR A 559 -8.63 -54.35 16.34
C THR A 559 -7.67 -54.96 15.32
N ASN A 560 -7.48 -56.29 15.31
CA ASN A 560 -6.48 -56.93 14.44
C ASN A 560 -6.91 -56.93 12.97
N MET A 561 -8.21 -57.09 12.69
CA MET A 561 -8.75 -56.91 11.33
C MET A 561 -8.63 -55.46 10.83
N LEU A 562 -8.77 -54.48 11.72
CA LEU A 562 -8.59 -53.07 11.39
C LEU A 562 -7.11 -52.73 11.14
N LYS A 563 -6.19 -53.34 11.90
CA LYS A 563 -4.74 -53.21 11.69
C LYS A 563 -4.29 -53.91 10.41
N GLU A 564 -4.84 -55.07 10.07
CA GLU A 564 -4.59 -55.73 8.77
C GLU A 564 -5.16 -54.92 7.60
N LEU A 565 -6.34 -54.30 7.77
CA LEU A 565 -6.88 -53.37 6.76
C LEU A 565 -6.02 -52.09 6.66
N GLU A 566 -5.49 -51.58 7.78
CA GLU A 566 -4.60 -50.43 7.81
C GLU A 566 -3.23 -50.73 7.18
N THR A 567 -2.68 -51.93 7.39
CA THR A 567 -1.43 -52.35 6.75
C THR A 567 -1.64 -52.58 5.25
N VAL A 568 -2.78 -53.13 4.83
CA VAL A 568 -3.16 -53.27 3.41
C VAL A 568 -3.41 -51.90 2.74
N ILE A 569 -3.97 -50.92 3.47
CA ILE A 569 -4.11 -49.53 3.00
C ILE A 569 -2.75 -48.82 2.90
N LYS A 570 -1.82 -49.07 3.85
CA LYS A 570 -0.44 -48.54 3.82
C LYS A 570 0.45 -49.19 2.76
N HIS A 571 0.19 -50.45 2.39
CA HIS A 571 0.95 -51.19 1.37
C HIS A 571 0.34 -51.09 -0.03
N ARG A 572 -0.77 -50.37 -0.20
CA ARG A 572 -1.24 -50.02 -1.54
C ARG A 572 -0.30 -48.96 -2.10
N PRO A 573 0.43 -49.20 -3.20
CA PRO A 573 1.11 -48.10 -3.87
C PRO A 573 0.05 -47.06 -4.23
N ARG A 574 0.21 -45.84 -3.70
CA ARG A 574 -0.55 -44.66 -4.12
C ARG A 574 -0.14 -44.35 -5.57
N THR A 575 -0.62 -45.12 -6.53
CA THR A 575 -0.67 -44.68 -7.93
C THR A 575 -1.92 -43.83 -8.11
N ILE A 576 -1.92 -42.66 -7.46
CA ILE A 576 -2.42 -41.48 -8.13
C ILE A 576 -1.15 -40.96 -8.81
N ALA A 577 -0.97 -41.31 -10.08
CA ALA A 577 0.01 -40.61 -10.89
C ALA A 577 -0.50 -39.17 -10.99
N ALA A 578 -0.09 -38.33 -10.03
CA ALA A 578 0.00 -36.91 -10.27
C ALA A 578 0.81 -36.79 -11.56
N HIS A 579 0.23 -36.17 -12.58
CA HIS A 579 0.93 -35.90 -13.82
C HIS A 579 2.06 -34.93 -13.47
N ARG A 580 3.25 -35.45 -13.14
CA ARG A 580 4.43 -34.66 -12.83
C ARG A 580 4.89 -34.02 -14.14
N VAL A 581 4.90 -32.69 -14.17
CA VAL A 581 5.20 -31.92 -15.38
C VAL A 581 6.68 -31.57 -15.44
N LEU A 582 7.35 -31.42 -14.30
CA LEU A 582 8.79 -31.22 -14.22
C LEU A 582 9.43 -32.25 -13.28
N GLU A 583 10.46 -32.95 -13.78
CA GLU A 583 11.38 -33.78 -13.00
C GLU A 583 12.80 -33.54 -13.52
N ALA A 584 13.63 -32.86 -12.72
CA ALA A 584 15.02 -32.55 -13.07
C ALA A 584 15.96 -33.06 -11.98
N ARG A 585 16.78 -34.06 -12.30
CA ARG A 585 17.75 -34.67 -11.37
C ARG A 585 19.17 -34.22 -11.70
N LEU A 586 19.80 -33.54 -10.75
CA LEU A 586 21.16 -33.03 -10.81
C LEU A 586 22.07 -33.96 -10.00
N GLU A 587 23.14 -34.47 -10.61
CA GLU A 587 24.08 -35.41 -9.95
C GLU A 587 24.76 -34.81 -8.71
N GLN A 588 25.08 -33.51 -8.76
CA GLN A 588 25.75 -32.80 -7.67
C GLN A 588 24.93 -31.60 -7.21
N ALA A 589 24.27 -31.70 -6.05
CA ALA A 589 23.54 -30.60 -5.43
C ALA A 589 24.43 -29.36 -5.15
N SER A 590 25.74 -29.55 -5.02
CA SER A 590 26.70 -28.47 -4.83
C SER A 590 26.69 -27.44 -5.96
N LEU A 591 26.36 -27.82 -7.20
CA LEU A 591 26.30 -26.90 -8.33
C LEU A 591 25.19 -25.87 -8.14
N LEU A 592 23.94 -26.31 -7.89
CA LEU A 592 22.83 -25.39 -7.65
C LEU A 592 23.06 -24.54 -6.39
N LYS A 593 23.63 -25.13 -5.34
CA LYS A 593 23.99 -24.41 -4.10
C LYS A 593 24.97 -23.26 -4.36
N LYS A 594 26.04 -23.51 -5.12
CA LYS A 594 27.01 -22.49 -5.49
C LYS A 594 26.41 -21.41 -6.40
N VAL A 595 25.50 -21.78 -7.30
CA VAL A 595 24.80 -20.82 -8.17
C VAL A 595 23.91 -19.90 -7.34
N VAL A 596 23.04 -20.47 -6.49
CA VAL A 596 22.16 -19.71 -5.60
C VAL A 596 22.97 -18.81 -4.65
N ASP A 597 24.07 -19.31 -4.09
CA ASP A 597 24.96 -18.51 -3.25
C ASP A 597 25.61 -17.32 -3.98
N ALA A 598 25.81 -17.40 -5.29
CA ALA A 598 26.35 -16.31 -6.10
C ALA A 598 25.31 -15.24 -6.43
N ILE A 599 24.03 -15.61 -6.60
CA ILE A 599 22.96 -14.69 -7.05
C ILE A 599 22.13 -14.08 -5.92
N LYS A 600 22.04 -14.73 -4.75
CA LYS A 600 21.15 -14.33 -3.63
C LYS A 600 21.38 -12.91 -3.09
N ASP A 601 22.58 -12.36 -3.26
CA ASP A 601 22.92 -11.02 -2.76
C ASP A 601 22.61 -9.93 -3.80
N LEU A 602 22.33 -10.33 -5.05
CA LEU A 602 21.92 -9.43 -6.13
C LEU A 602 20.40 -9.37 -6.26
N VAL A 603 19.74 -10.53 -6.13
CA VAL A 603 18.30 -10.70 -6.34
C VAL A 603 17.71 -11.48 -5.17
N GLN A 604 16.57 -11.04 -4.65
CA GLN A 604 15.88 -11.72 -3.54
C GLN A 604 14.90 -12.78 -4.06
N ASP A 605 14.15 -12.43 -5.12
CA ASP A 605 13.07 -13.23 -5.69
C ASP A 605 13.29 -13.36 -7.19
N CYS A 606 13.21 -14.58 -7.72
CA CYS A 606 13.44 -14.84 -9.15
C CYS A 606 12.59 -16.00 -9.67
N ASN A 607 12.32 -15.98 -10.97
CA ASN A 607 11.69 -17.09 -11.68
C ASN A 607 12.75 -18.04 -12.26
N PHE A 608 12.59 -19.33 -11.97
CA PHE A 608 13.30 -20.40 -12.68
C PHE A 608 12.40 -20.92 -13.79
N ASP A 609 12.73 -20.55 -15.02
CA ASP A 609 12.01 -20.92 -16.23
C ASP A 609 12.49 -22.28 -16.71
N CYS A 610 11.64 -23.30 -16.55
CA CYS A 610 11.92 -24.67 -16.97
C CYS A 610 11.28 -24.92 -18.33
N ASN A 611 12.07 -25.39 -19.29
CA ASN A 611 11.64 -25.72 -20.65
C ASN A 611 12.42 -26.93 -21.20
N ASP A 612 12.12 -27.39 -22.41
CA ASP A 612 12.81 -28.54 -23.03
C ASP A 612 14.33 -28.37 -23.15
N SER A 613 14.82 -27.12 -23.25
CA SER A 613 16.26 -26.83 -23.36
C SER A 613 16.99 -26.88 -22.02
N GLY A 614 16.27 -26.75 -20.90
CA GLY A 614 16.83 -26.77 -19.55
C GLY A 614 16.14 -25.81 -18.59
N ILE A 615 16.86 -25.42 -17.53
CA ILE A 615 16.39 -24.47 -16.53
C ILE A 615 17.15 -23.15 -16.71
N ALA A 616 16.42 -22.10 -17.04
CA ALA A 616 16.91 -20.74 -17.17
C ALA A 616 16.47 -19.88 -15.97
N LEU A 617 17.24 -18.85 -15.67
CA LEU A 617 16.86 -17.81 -14.72
C LEU A 617 17.38 -16.48 -15.25
N GLN A 618 16.50 -15.49 -15.25
CA GLN A 618 16.86 -14.11 -15.57
C GLN A 618 16.24 -13.17 -14.55
N ALA A 619 17.04 -12.26 -14.01
CA ALA A 619 16.56 -11.26 -13.07
C ALA A 619 17.45 -10.01 -13.07
N MET A 620 16.84 -8.87 -12.77
CA MET A 620 17.53 -7.60 -12.52
C MET A 620 17.70 -7.36 -11.03
N ASP A 621 18.71 -6.59 -10.65
CA ASP A 621 18.85 -6.08 -9.30
C ASP A 621 17.85 -4.95 -9.00
N ASN A 622 17.69 -4.60 -7.72
CA ASN A 622 16.76 -3.54 -7.30
C ASN A 622 17.07 -2.15 -7.90
N SER A 623 18.30 -1.91 -8.36
CA SER A 623 18.68 -0.65 -9.01
C SER A 623 18.59 -0.70 -10.53
N HIS A 624 18.23 -1.84 -11.13
CA HIS A 624 18.18 -2.05 -12.58
C HIS A 624 19.51 -1.73 -13.31
N VAL A 625 20.65 -1.86 -12.62
CA VAL A 625 21.99 -1.59 -13.15
C VAL A 625 22.70 -2.90 -13.54
N ALA A 626 22.34 -4.00 -12.88
CA ALA A 626 22.92 -5.31 -13.09
C ALA A 626 21.85 -6.35 -13.42
N LEU A 627 22.13 -7.17 -14.43
CA LEU A 627 21.27 -8.28 -14.83
C LEU A 627 22.03 -9.59 -14.68
N VAL A 628 21.38 -10.59 -14.08
CA VAL A 628 21.88 -11.97 -14.03
C VAL A 628 21.11 -12.84 -15.00
N SER A 629 21.83 -13.64 -15.77
CA SER A 629 21.29 -14.65 -16.67
C SER A 629 22.01 -15.96 -16.42
N MET A 630 21.26 -16.97 -16.00
CA MET A 630 21.75 -18.33 -15.75
C MET A 630 21.03 -19.29 -16.69
N MET A 631 21.78 -20.22 -17.27
CA MET A 631 21.22 -21.30 -18.08
C MET A 631 21.90 -22.62 -17.71
N LEU A 632 21.11 -23.59 -17.27
CA LEU A 632 21.51 -24.99 -17.08
C LEU A 632 20.83 -25.83 -18.16
N LYS A 633 21.60 -26.37 -19.10
CA LYS A 633 21.03 -27.18 -20.19
C LYS A 633 20.48 -28.50 -19.67
N ALA A 634 19.50 -29.06 -20.36
CA ALA A 634 18.93 -30.38 -20.08
C ALA A 634 20.00 -31.49 -19.98
N GLU A 635 21.08 -31.39 -20.77
CA GLU A 635 22.23 -32.31 -20.72
C GLU A 635 22.93 -32.38 -19.36
N GLY A 636 22.78 -31.35 -18.52
CA GLY A 636 23.30 -31.31 -17.15
C GLY A 636 22.50 -32.11 -16.14
N PHE A 637 21.36 -32.67 -16.53
CA PHE A 637 20.44 -33.38 -15.65
C PHE A 637 20.23 -34.82 -16.13
N SER A 638 20.11 -35.75 -15.18
CA SER A 638 19.99 -37.20 -15.43
C SER A 638 19.03 -37.85 -14.43
N PRO A 639 17.73 -38.04 -14.75
CA PRO A 639 17.02 -37.59 -15.95
C PRO A 639 16.52 -36.13 -15.89
N TYR A 640 16.27 -35.55 -17.06
CA TYR A 640 15.53 -34.30 -17.25
C TYR A 640 14.20 -34.57 -17.97
N ARG A 641 13.10 -34.07 -17.42
CA ARG A 641 11.79 -34.10 -18.07
C ARG A 641 11.05 -32.81 -17.74
N CYS A 642 10.63 -32.10 -18.77
CA CYS A 642 9.77 -30.93 -18.69
C CYS A 642 8.69 -31.09 -19.75
N ASP A 643 7.45 -31.42 -19.35
CA ASP A 643 6.36 -31.69 -20.30
C ASP A 643 5.76 -30.38 -20.86
N ARG A 644 5.90 -29.27 -20.13
CA ARG A 644 5.44 -27.93 -20.48
C ARG A 644 6.34 -26.88 -19.86
N ASN A 645 6.41 -25.71 -20.48
CA ASN A 645 7.12 -24.57 -19.93
C ASN A 645 6.47 -24.13 -18.61
N ILE A 646 7.23 -24.16 -17.52
CA ILE A 646 6.78 -23.76 -16.18
C ILE A 646 7.77 -22.74 -15.64
N ALA A 647 7.26 -21.63 -15.10
CA ALA A 647 8.03 -20.68 -14.32
C ALA A 647 7.86 -20.98 -12.83
N LEU A 648 8.97 -21.21 -12.12
CA LEU A 648 8.97 -21.44 -10.68
C LEU A 648 9.47 -20.18 -9.97
N GLY A 649 8.55 -19.37 -9.45
CA GLY A 649 8.90 -18.19 -8.66
C GLY A 649 9.34 -18.57 -7.26
N ILE A 650 10.62 -18.40 -6.96
CA ILE A 650 11.23 -18.85 -5.70
C ILE A 650 11.95 -17.68 -5.04
N ASN A 651 11.73 -17.51 -3.74
CA ASN A 651 12.55 -16.64 -2.91
C ASN A 651 13.92 -17.32 -2.65
N LEU A 652 15.00 -16.68 -3.11
CA LEU A 652 16.37 -17.22 -3.04
C LEU A 652 16.88 -17.36 -1.61
N VAL A 653 16.39 -16.54 -0.66
CA VAL A 653 16.72 -16.67 0.76
C VAL A 653 16.15 -17.96 1.34
N SER A 654 14.92 -18.31 0.97
CA SER A 654 14.27 -19.58 1.36
C SER A 654 14.95 -20.77 0.70
N LEU A 655 15.25 -20.69 -0.60
CA LEU A 655 15.97 -21.72 -1.33
C LEU A 655 17.37 -21.98 -0.73
N THR A 656 18.09 -20.93 -0.37
CA THR A 656 19.40 -21.04 0.31
C THR A 656 19.30 -21.80 1.64
N LYS A 657 18.24 -21.58 2.43
CA LYS A 657 18.03 -22.30 3.70
C LYS A 657 17.80 -23.79 3.48
N VAL A 658 17.06 -24.16 2.45
CA VAL A 658 16.81 -25.57 2.09
C VAL A 658 18.07 -26.23 1.54
N LEU A 659 18.79 -25.55 0.63
CA LEU A 659 20.06 -26.05 0.06
C LEU A 659 21.18 -26.20 1.09
N ARG A 660 21.09 -25.54 2.25
CA ARG A 660 22.02 -25.77 3.38
C ARG A 660 21.86 -27.14 4.04
N ALA A 661 20.69 -27.77 3.91
CA ALA A 661 20.47 -29.11 4.47
C ALA A 661 21.13 -30.22 3.64
N ALA A 662 21.48 -29.93 2.38
CA ALA A 662 22.14 -30.85 1.46
C ALA A 662 23.67 -30.85 1.64
N GLN A 663 24.26 -32.05 1.55
CA GLN A 663 25.69 -32.24 1.39
C GLN A 663 26.10 -31.94 -0.06
N ASN A 664 27.41 -31.76 -0.28
CA ASN A 664 27.91 -31.36 -1.59
C ASN A 664 27.80 -32.49 -2.65
N GLU A 665 27.90 -33.75 -2.20
CA GLU A 665 27.81 -34.96 -3.04
C GLU A 665 26.39 -35.55 -3.10
N ASP A 666 25.41 -34.90 -2.47
CA ASP A 666 24.02 -35.36 -2.55
C ASP A 666 23.46 -35.10 -3.95
N ILE A 667 22.62 -36.02 -4.42
CA ILE A 667 21.90 -35.89 -5.67
C ILE A 667 20.64 -35.08 -5.40
N LEU A 668 20.43 -34.00 -6.16
CA LEU A 668 19.24 -33.15 -6.03
C LEU A 668 18.24 -33.50 -7.13
N THR A 669 16.99 -33.77 -6.76
CA THR A 669 15.89 -33.91 -7.71
C THR A 669 14.83 -32.83 -7.45
N LEU A 670 14.55 -32.01 -8.46
CA LEU A 670 13.49 -31.02 -8.46
C LEU A 670 12.22 -31.61 -9.09
N LYS A 671 11.10 -31.49 -8.39
CA LYS A 671 9.79 -31.95 -8.87
C LYS A 671 8.74 -30.86 -8.74
N ALA A 672 7.98 -30.64 -9.81
CA ALA A 672 6.85 -29.72 -9.82
C ALA A 672 5.68 -30.28 -10.65
N GLU A 673 4.47 -29.92 -10.26
CA GLU A 673 3.22 -30.22 -10.98
C GLU A 673 2.95 -29.16 -12.07
N ASP A 674 1.84 -29.28 -12.82
CA ASP A 674 1.49 -28.38 -13.96
C ASP A 674 1.20 -26.94 -13.51
N SER A 675 0.51 -26.79 -12.37
CA SER A 675 0.25 -25.52 -11.69
C SER A 675 0.79 -25.62 -10.26
N PRO A 676 2.11 -25.53 -10.08
CA PRO A 676 2.71 -25.84 -8.80
C PRO A 676 2.49 -24.67 -7.83
N ASP A 677 1.78 -24.92 -6.73
CA ASP A 677 1.81 -24.03 -5.55
C ASP A 677 3.11 -24.22 -4.75
N VAL A 678 3.75 -25.37 -4.94
CA VAL A 678 4.91 -25.87 -4.19
C VAL A 678 5.87 -26.58 -5.14
N VAL A 679 7.16 -26.33 -4.99
CA VAL A 679 8.23 -27.13 -5.60
C VAL A 679 8.82 -28.07 -4.55
N ASN A 680 9.01 -29.31 -4.94
CA ASN A 680 9.57 -30.36 -4.10
C ASN A 680 11.04 -30.58 -4.46
N LEU A 681 11.91 -30.48 -3.45
CA LEU A 681 13.35 -30.75 -3.56
C LEU A 681 13.67 -32.03 -2.78
N LEU A 682 14.16 -33.03 -3.49
CA LEU A 682 14.62 -34.30 -2.92
C LEU A 682 16.15 -34.34 -2.96
N PHE A 683 16.78 -34.52 -1.80
CA PHE A 683 18.20 -34.78 -1.67
C PHE A 683 18.42 -36.25 -1.32
N GLU A 684 19.17 -36.95 -2.16
CA GLU A 684 19.49 -38.37 -2.01
C GLU A 684 21.01 -38.52 -1.80
N SER A 685 21.42 -39.05 -0.66
CA SER A 685 22.82 -39.31 -0.34
C SER A 685 23.20 -40.73 -0.73
N ALA A 686 24.13 -40.89 -1.68
CA ALA A 686 24.56 -42.21 -2.17
C ALA A 686 25.29 -43.04 -1.09
N GLU A 687 25.96 -42.39 -0.14
CA GLU A 687 26.77 -43.09 0.89
C GLU A 687 25.94 -43.55 2.08
N THR A 688 24.93 -42.76 2.48
CA THR A 688 24.19 -42.97 3.72
C THR A 688 22.75 -43.47 3.52
N ASP A 689 22.36 -43.71 2.26
CA ASP A 689 21.00 -44.08 1.84
C ASP A 689 19.94 -43.15 2.47
N ARG A 690 20.32 -41.88 2.68
CA ARG A 690 19.50 -40.88 3.32
C ARG A 690 18.75 -40.09 2.25
N ILE A 691 17.43 -40.08 2.35
CA ILE A 691 16.56 -39.26 1.51
C ILE A 691 15.98 -38.12 2.36
N SER A 692 16.17 -36.88 1.93
CA SER A 692 15.59 -35.69 2.57
C SER A 692 14.70 -34.97 1.56
N GLU A 693 13.43 -34.78 1.91
CA GLU A 693 12.43 -34.15 1.05
C GLU A 693 12.01 -32.80 1.65
N TYR A 694 12.03 -31.74 0.84
CA TYR A 694 11.70 -30.39 1.24
C TYR A 694 10.75 -29.74 0.25
N ASP A 695 9.66 -29.20 0.78
CA ASP A 695 8.65 -28.49 0.02
C ASP A 695 8.84 -26.97 0.21
N ILE A 696 9.04 -26.25 -0.90
CA ILE A 696 9.13 -24.78 -0.92
C ILE A 696 7.90 -24.23 -1.61
N LYS A 697 7.20 -23.31 -0.94
CA LYS A 697 6.08 -22.57 -1.55
C LYS A 697 6.59 -21.66 -2.65
N LEU A 698 5.92 -21.72 -3.79
CA LEU A 698 6.18 -20.85 -4.92
C LEU A 698 5.45 -19.52 -4.75
N MET A 699 5.93 -18.52 -5.47
CA MET A 699 5.38 -17.17 -5.49
C MET A 699 5.11 -16.78 -6.93
N ASP A 700 4.03 -16.04 -7.15
CA ASP A 700 3.77 -15.42 -8.45
C ASP A 700 4.64 -14.17 -8.57
N ILE A 701 5.72 -14.28 -9.35
CA ILE A 701 6.58 -13.15 -9.69
C ILE A 701 6.34 -12.82 -11.15
N ASP A 702 6.04 -11.55 -11.43
CA ASP A 702 5.84 -11.08 -12.81
C ASP A 702 7.13 -11.29 -13.63
N GLN A 703 6.98 -11.89 -14.81
CA GLN A 703 8.11 -12.30 -15.64
C GLN A 703 8.47 -11.21 -16.65
N ASP A 704 9.43 -10.35 -16.30
CA ASP A 704 10.01 -9.38 -17.24
C ASP A 704 11.21 -10.03 -17.97
N HIS A 705 10.92 -10.84 -19.00
CA HIS A 705 11.96 -11.46 -19.80
C HIS A 705 12.59 -10.42 -20.76
N LEU A 706 13.86 -10.08 -20.52
CA LEU A 706 14.61 -9.16 -21.35
C LEU A 706 15.35 -9.96 -22.42
N ALA A 707 15.00 -9.74 -23.69
CA ALA A 707 15.72 -10.33 -24.81
C ALA A 707 17.13 -9.74 -24.87
N ILE A 708 18.15 -10.57 -24.64
CA ILE A 708 19.55 -10.17 -24.76
C ILE A 708 19.97 -10.37 -26.22
N PRO A 709 20.30 -9.30 -26.97
CA PRO A 709 20.76 -9.43 -28.34
C PRO A 709 22.16 -10.05 -28.39
N ASP A 710 22.45 -10.80 -29.46
CA ASP A 710 23.81 -11.26 -29.76
C ASP A 710 24.66 -10.06 -30.21
N THR A 711 25.44 -9.49 -29.29
CA THR A 711 26.32 -8.35 -29.55
C THR A 711 27.77 -8.77 -29.72
N ASP A 712 28.45 -8.19 -30.71
CA ASP A 712 29.89 -8.33 -30.85
C ASP A 712 30.61 -7.44 -29.82
N TYR A 713 31.54 -8.04 -29.08
CA TYR A 713 32.34 -7.35 -28.07
C TYR A 713 33.69 -6.92 -28.64
N ALA A 714 34.13 -5.70 -28.31
CA ALA A 714 35.40 -5.15 -28.77
C ALA A 714 36.64 -5.80 -28.09
N SER A 715 36.47 -6.29 -26.87
CA SER A 715 37.50 -6.99 -26.13
C SER A 715 36.89 -8.19 -25.42
N THR A 716 37.55 -9.34 -25.51
CA THR A 716 37.22 -10.53 -24.72
C THR A 716 38.48 -11.00 -24.00
N VAL A 717 38.38 -11.11 -22.68
CA VAL A 717 39.46 -11.45 -21.77
C VAL A 717 39.06 -12.69 -20.99
N GLU A 718 39.83 -13.76 -21.12
CA GLU A 718 39.69 -14.96 -20.30
C GLU A 718 40.84 -15.00 -19.29
N MET A 719 40.53 -15.06 -18.00
CA MET A 719 41.53 -15.09 -16.93
C MET A 719 41.10 -16.01 -15.78
N PRO A 720 42.01 -16.36 -14.85
CA PRO A 720 41.64 -17.13 -13.67
C PRO A 720 40.66 -16.37 -12.78
N SER A 721 39.56 -17.02 -12.39
CA SER A 721 38.51 -16.40 -11.58
C SER A 721 39.01 -15.96 -10.20
N ALA A 722 39.95 -16.72 -9.62
CA ALA A 722 40.56 -16.39 -8.33
C ALA A 722 41.39 -15.09 -8.37
N GLU A 723 42.08 -14.83 -9.48
CA GLU A 723 42.85 -13.60 -9.66
C GLU A 723 41.92 -12.40 -9.82
N PHE A 724 40.88 -12.52 -10.66
CA PHE A 724 39.85 -11.50 -10.81
C PHE A 724 39.17 -11.16 -9.46
N GLN A 725 38.82 -12.19 -8.69
CA GLN A 725 38.24 -12.01 -7.35
C GLN A 725 39.17 -11.26 -6.40
N ARG A 726 40.47 -11.55 -6.43
CA ARG A 726 41.47 -10.85 -5.62
C ARG A 726 41.56 -9.38 -6.01
N ILE A 727 41.66 -9.09 -7.31
CA ILE A 727 41.73 -7.72 -7.84
C ILE A 727 40.52 -6.90 -7.42
N CYS A 728 39.30 -7.43 -7.59
CA CYS A 728 38.09 -6.71 -7.21
C CYS A 728 38.04 -6.41 -5.70
N ARG A 729 38.48 -7.34 -4.85
CA ARG A 729 38.54 -7.13 -3.39
C ARG A 729 39.58 -6.09 -3.00
N ASP A 730 40.78 -6.17 -3.57
CA ASP A 730 41.89 -5.28 -3.26
C ASP A 730 41.57 -3.83 -3.69
N LEU A 731 40.97 -3.64 -4.88
CA LEU A 731 40.58 -2.31 -5.37
C LEU A 731 39.35 -1.74 -4.64
N ASN A 732 38.42 -2.58 -4.19
CA ASN A 732 37.24 -2.15 -3.43
C ASN A 732 37.58 -1.56 -2.05
N ALA A 733 38.77 -1.86 -1.51
CA ALA A 733 39.26 -1.23 -0.29
C ALA A 733 39.79 0.20 -0.52
N LEU A 734 40.13 0.55 -1.76
CA LEU A 734 40.71 1.86 -2.13
C LEU A 734 39.65 2.83 -2.67
N SER A 735 38.70 2.33 -3.45
CA SER A 735 37.64 3.16 -4.08
C SER A 735 36.40 2.33 -4.42
N GLU A 736 35.31 3.02 -4.75
CA GLU A 736 34.04 2.38 -5.14
C GLU A 736 33.94 2.10 -6.65
N SER A 737 34.85 2.64 -7.46
CA SER A 737 34.81 2.55 -8.93
C SER A 737 36.14 2.05 -9.49
N VAL A 738 36.08 1.21 -10.51
CA VAL A 738 37.26 0.71 -11.24
C VAL A 738 37.14 1.04 -12.72
N VAL A 739 38.21 1.56 -13.29
CA VAL A 739 38.39 1.70 -14.73
C VAL A 739 39.06 0.43 -15.25
N ILE A 740 38.37 -0.30 -16.10
CA ILE A 740 38.88 -1.48 -16.80
C ILE A 740 39.28 -1.05 -18.20
N GLU A 741 40.57 -1.04 -18.45
CA GLU A 741 41.18 -0.65 -19.72
C GLU A 741 41.81 -1.88 -20.38
N THR A 742 41.41 -2.20 -21.61
CA THR A 742 42.08 -3.24 -22.41
C THR A 742 42.84 -2.61 -23.56
N THR A 743 44.15 -2.86 -23.60
CA THR A 743 45.05 -2.44 -24.68
C THR A 743 45.81 -3.64 -25.23
N LYS A 744 46.65 -3.40 -26.25
CA LYS A 744 47.55 -4.43 -26.80
C LYS A 744 48.57 -4.93 -25.77
N GLU A 745 48.88 -4.15 -24.73
CA GLU A 745 49.84 -4.51 -23.70
C GLU A 745 49.24 -5.45 -22.63
N GLY A 746 47.92 -5.45 -22.49
CA GLY A 746 47.21 -6.24 -21.50
C GLY A 746 45.92 -5.57 -21.02
N VAL A 747 45.36 -6.12 -19.95
CA VAL A 747 44.19 -5.58 -19.25
C VAL A 747 44.66 -4.89 -17.99
N ARG A 748 44.27 -3.64 -17.82
CA ARG A 748 44.61 -2.80 -16.69
C ARG A 748 43.36 -2.45 -15.91
N PHE A 749 43.37 -2.76 -14.62
CA PHE A 749 42.37 -2.34 -13.64
C PHE A 749 42.95 -1.18 -12.86
N SER A 750 42.35 -0.01 -12.94
CA SER A 750 42.83 1.18 -12.24
C SER A 750 41.72 1.83 -11.43
N CYS A 751 42.09 2.39 -10.28
CA CYS A 751 41.15 3.01 -9.37
C CYS A 751 41.77 4.24 -8.72
N GLN A 752 40.95 5.26 -8.48
CA GLN A 752 41.34 6.51 -7.84
C GLN A 752 40.39 6.73 -6.67
N GLY A 753 40.94 6.85 -5.47
CA GLY A 753 40.18 7.05 -4.24
C GLY A 753 40.92 7.92 -3.25
N ASP A 754 40.23 8.30 -2.17
CA ASP A 754 40.73 9.29 -1.20
C ASP A 754 41.97 8.82 -0.44
N ILE A 755 42.08 7.50 -0.22
CA ILE A 755 43.19 6.87 0.50
C ILE A 755 44.42 6.74 -0.42
N GLY A 756 44.21 6.64 -1.74
CA GLY A 756 45.26 6.50 -2.73
C GLY A 756 44.79 5.89 -4.04
N ASN A 757 45.73 5.79 -4.99
CA ASN A 757 45.48 5.23 -6.31
C ASN A 757 46.00 3.80 -6.40
N GLY A 758 45.22 2.91 -7.01
CA GLY A 758 45.58 1.52 -7.27
C GLY A 758 45.59 1.23 -8.76
N SER A 759 46.57 0.44 -9.23
CA SER A 759 46.52 -0.08 -10.60
C SER A 759 47.15 -1.47 -10.69
N VAL A 760 46.44 -2.40 -11.31
CA VAL A 760 46.88 -3.78 -11.56
C VAL A 760 46.82 -4.05 -13.05
N THR A 761 47.94 -4.47 -13.65
CA THR A 761 48.01 -4.79 -15.07
C THR A 761 48.31 -6.28 -15.25
N ILE A 762 47.41 -6.99 -15.93
CA ILE A 762 47.58 -8.39 -16.32
C ILE A 762 47.93 -8.44 -17.80
N ARG A 763 49.05 -9.09 -18.12
CA ARG A 763 49.47 -9.35 -19.50
C ARG A 763 49.05 -10.75 -19.94
N GLN A 764 48.86 -10.92 -21.25
CA GLN A 764 48.58 -12.23 -21.82
C GLN A 764 49.74 -13.19 -21.53
N HIS A 765 49.43 -14.35 -20.94
CA HIS A 765 50.43 -15.38 -20.69
C HIS A 765 49.82 -16.78 -20.83
N SER A 766 50.61 -17.70 -21.40
CA SER A 766 50.27 -19.11 -21.50
C SER A 766 51.32 -19.93 -20.76
N ASN A 767 50.87 -20.73 -19.81
CA ASN A 767 51.65 -21.70 -19.07
C ASN A 767 51.18 -23.09 -19.50
N VAL A 768 52.10 -23.91 -19.99
CA VAL A 768 51.83 -25.27 -20.49
C VAL A 768 51.59 -26.25 -19.33
N GLU A 769 52.19 -26.00 -18.16
CA GLU A 769 52.09 -26.89 -17.00
C GLU A 769 50.77 -26.72 -16.22
N LYS A 770 50.21 -25.51 -16.23
CA LYS A 770 48.97 -25.17 -15.51
C LYS A 770 48.05 -24.31 -16.38
N PRO A 771 47.27 -24.94 -17.29
CA PRO A 771 46.42 -24.21 -18.23
C PRO A 771 45.29 -23.40 -17.57
N ASP A 772 44.95 -23.73 -16.32
CA ASP A 772 43.96 -23.02 -15.50
C ASP A 772 44.40 -21.61 -15.11
N GLN A 773 45.71 -21.35 -15.13
CA GLN A 773 46.26 -20.04 -14.82
C GLN A 773 46.41 -19.14 -16.05
N ASN A 774 46.12 -19.65 -17.25
CA ASN A 774 46.37 -18.90 -18.48
C ASN A 774 45.44 -17.68 -18.62
N VAL A 775 45.99 -16.62 -19.19
CA VAL A 775 45.25 -15.41 -19.54
C VAL A 775 45.27 -15.26 -21.05
N THR A 776 44.09 -15.24 -21.67
CA THR A 776 43.90 -15.05 -23.10
C THR A 776 43.18 -13.72 -23.32
N ILE A 777 43.71 -12.88 -24.20
CA ILE A 777 43.12 -11.57 -24.52
C ILE A 777 42.92 -11.54 -26.04
N SER A 778 41.68 -11.41 -26.48
CA SER A 778 41.33 -11.14 -27.88
C SER A 778 40.77 -9.71 -27.98
N LEU A 779 41.54 -8.84 -28.61
CA LEU A 779 41.26 -7.41 -28.73
C LEU A 779 41.00 -7.06 -30.19
N SER A 780 39.81 -6.54 -30.52
CA SER A 780 39.57 -5.86 -31.79
C SER A 780 39.85 -4.36 -31.66
N GLU A 781 39.29 -3.71 -30.63
CA GLU A 781 39.45 -2.27 -30.38
C GLU A 781 39.82 -2.00 -28.91
N PRO A 782 40.65 -0.98 -28.62
CA PRO A 782 40.95 -0.59 -27.25
C PRO A 782 39.71 0.01 -26.57
N VAL A 783 39.42 -0.47 -25.36
CA VAL A 783 38.24 -0.04 -24.59
C VAL A 783 38.67 0.30 -23.17
N ALA A 784 38.19 1.45 -22.67
CA ALA A 784 38.35 1.88 -21.29
C ALA A 784 36.97 2.29 -20.74
N LEU A 785 36.48 1.56 -19.74
CA LEU A 785 35.16 1.81 -19.15
C LEU A 785 35.23 1.73 -17.63
N THR A 786 34.39 2.55 -16.99
CA THR A 786 34.32 2.64 -15.53
C THR A 786 33.15 1.81 -15.02
N PHE A 787 33.37 0.99 -13.99
CA PHE A 787 32.35 0.14 -13.37
C PHE A 787 32.35 0.29 -11.85
N SER A 788 31.21 -0.02 -11.24
CA SER A 788 31.07 -0.07 -9.79
C SER A 788 31.68 -1.35 -9.22
N LEU A 789 32.67 -1.20 -8.32
CA LEU A 789 33.34 -2.31 -7.66
C LEU A 789 32.40 -3.11 -6.75
N LYS A 790 31.37 -2.47 -6.18
CA LYS A 790 30.35 -3.13 -5.36
C LYS A 790 29.67 -4.28 -6.10
N TYR A 791 29.31 -4.09 -7.38
CA TYR A 791 28.69 -5.13 -8.21
C TYR A 791 29.70 -6.19 -8.63
N LEU A 792 30.92 -5.79 -9.02
CA LEU A 792 31.98 -6.74 -9.40
C LEU A 792 32.34 -7.67 -8.24
N VAL A 793 32.46 -7.16 -7.02
CA VAL A 793 32.69 -7.97 -5.81
C VAL A 793 31.56 -8.99 -5.62
N ASN A 794 30.30 -8.61 -5.88
CA ASN A 794 29.18 -9.56 -5.84
C ASN A 794 29.31 -10.65 -6.91
N PHE A 795 29.64 -10.30 -8.16
CA PHE A 795 29.82 -11.30 -9.23
C PHE A 795 30.95 -12.28 -8.93
N THR A 796 32.01 -11.84 -8.24
CA THR A 796 33.11 -12.72 -7.85
C THR A 796 32.72 -13.81 -6.84
N LYS A 797 31.51 -13.79 -6.27
CA LYS A 797 30.98 -14.92 -5.47
C LYS A 797 30.79 -16.18 -6.33
N ALA A 798 30.65 -16.02 -7.64
CA ALA A 798 30.59 -17.12 -8.61
C ALA A 798 31.95 -17.81 -8.87
N THR A 799 33.07 -17.33 -8.31
CA THR A 799 34.41 -17.93 -8.48
C THR A 799 34.46 -19.43 -8.16
N ASN A 800 33.62 -19.90 -7.22
CA ASN A 800 33.57 -21.31 -6.83
C ASN A 800 32.90 -22.24 -7.86
N LEU A 801 32.30 -21.67 -8.91
CA LEU A 801 31.64 -22.38 -10.01
C LEU A 801 32.61 -22.75 -11.13
N SER A 802 33.56 -21.86 -11.45
CA SER A 802 34.49 -22.02 -12.56
C SER A 802 35.89 -21.53 -12.19
N SER A 803 36.92 -22.24 -12.62
CA SER A 803 38.33 -21.84 -12.44
C SER A 803 38.71 -20.62 -13.28
N LYS A 804 37.95 -20.34 -14.35
CA LYS A 804 38.16 -19.23 -15.26
C LYS A 804 36.92 -18.32 -15.32
N VAL A 805 37.17 -17.04 -15.61
CA VAL A 805 36.15 -16.04 -15.87
C VAL A 805 36.42 -15.39 -17.21
N LYS A 806 35.36 -15.13 -17.97
CA LYS A 806 35.43 -14.42 -19.25
C LYS A 806 34.78 -13.05 -19.10
N LEU A 807 35.52 -12.00 -19.41
CA LEU A 807 35.08 -10.60 -19.40
C LEU A 807 34.96 -10.12 -20.84
N CYS A 808 33.79 -9.63 -21.24
CA CYS A 808 33.59 -9.06 -22.57
C CYS A 808 33.19 -7.58 -22.44
N LEU A 809 33.94 -6.70 -23.11
CA LEU A 809 33.80 -5.25 -23.01
C LEU A 809 33.53 -4.64 -24.39
N SER A 810 32.67 -3.62 -24.43
CA SER A 810 32.40 -2.76 -25.58
C SER A 810 31.87 -1.41 -25.09
N GLN A 811 32.10 -0.30 -25.81
CA GLN A 811 31.75 1.04 -25.33
C GLN A 811 30.23 1.27 -25.19
N GLU A 812 29.44 0.65 -26.07
CA GLU A 812 27.98 0.85 -26.13
C GLU A 812 27.17 -0.28 -25.49
N VAL A 813 27.84 -1.29 -24.91
CA VAL A 813 27.19 -2.50 -24.38
C VAL A 813 27.64 -2.73 -22.93
N PRO A 814 26.75 -3.20 -22.03
CA PRO A 814 27.13 -3.58 -20.68
C PRO A 814 28.29 -4.59 -20.64
N LEU A 815 29.12 -4.50 -19.60
CA LEU A 815 30.16 -5.50 -19.32
C LEU A 815 29.50 -6.85 -19.09
N LEU A 816 29.94 -7.86 -19.85
CA LEU A 816 29.56 -9.25 -19.65
C LEU A 816 30.63 -9.99 -18.84
N VAL A 817 30.25 -10.55 -17.70
CA VAL A 817 31.07 -11.44 -16.87
C VAL A 817 30.47 -12.85 -16.91
N GLU A 818 31.15 -13.78 -17.54
CA GLU A 818 30.68 -15.15 -17.76
C GLU A 818 31.51 -16.17 -16.96
N TYR A 819 30.80 -17.03 -16.21
CA TYR A 819 31.33 -18.21 -15.53
C TYR A 819 30.73 -19.48 -16.13
N GLY A 820 31.58 -20.42 -16.53
CA GLY A 820 31.13 -21.70 -17.12
C GLY A 820 30.66 -22.70 -16.06
N LEU A 821 29.53 -23.38 -16.32
CA LEU A 821 28.92 -24.38 -15.42
C LEU A 821 29.06 -25.83 -15.94
N GLY A 822 29.94 -26.06 -16.92
CA GLY A 822 30.04 -27.35 -17.64
C GLY A 822 28.97 -27.47 -18.73
N SER A 823 27.72 -27.75 -18.34
CA SER A 823 26.55 -27.87 -19.22
C SER A 823 25.68 -26.61 -19.25
N GLY A 824 26.29 -25.44 -19.02
CA GLY A 824 25.57 -24.18 -18.85
C GLY A 824 26.49 -22.99 -18.64
N HIS A 825 25.89 -21.83 -18.37
CA HIS A 825 26.62 -20.61 -18.06
C HIS A 825 25.89 -19.77 -17.01
N LEU A 826 26.66 -19.01 -16.24
CA LEU A 826 26.19 -17.92 -15.40
C LEU A 826 26.81 -16.62 -15.90
N ARG A 827 25.98 -15.72 -16.41
CA ARG A 827 26.35 -14.45 -17.02
C ARG A 827 25.81 -13.30 -16.19
N PHE A 828 26.67 -12.34 -15.90
CA PHE A 828 26.31 -11.07 -15.29
C PHE A 828 26.55 -9.95 -16.28
N PHE A 829 25.58 -9.07 -16.42
CA PHE A 829 25.67 -7.85 -17.22
C PHE A 829 25.70 -6.66 -16.27
N LEU A 830 26.62 -5.73 -16.50
CA LEU A 830 26.76 -4.53 -15.68
C LEU A 830 26.92 -3.29 -16.55
N ALA A 831 26.02 -2.32 -16.36
CA ALA A 831 26.11 -1.05 -17.05
C ALA A 831 27.37 -0.27 -16.61
N PRO A 832 28.09 0.37 -17.55
CA PRO A 832 29.19 1.26 -17.22
C PRO A 832 28.67 2.52 -16.50
N LYS A 833 29.50 3.11 -15.65
CA LYS A 833 29.24 4.46 -15.12
C LYS A 833 29.58 5.46 -16.21
N ILE A 834 28.59 6.22 -16.64
CA ILE A 834 28.77 7.39 -17.51
C ILE A 834 29.41 8.48 -16.62
N GLY A 835 30.53 9.05 -17.06
CA GLY A 835 31.13 10.20 -16.37
C GLY A 835 30.33 11.47 -16.65
N ASP A 836 30.25 12.39 -15.69
CA ASP A 836 29.53 13.68 -15.80
C ASP A 836 30.16 14.68 -16.81
N ASP A 837 30.96 14.21 -17.77
CA ASP A 837 31.67 15.03 -18.75
C ASP A 837 30.92 15.17 -20.09
N GLU A 838 29.58 15.24 -20.05
CA GLU A 838 28.74 15.73 -21.17
C GLU A 838 27.73 16.80 -20.74
#